data_AF-A0A815U6A4-F1
#
_entry.id   AF-A0A815U6A4-F1
#
_cell.length_a   1.000
_cell.length_b   1.000
_cell.length_c   1.000
_cell.angle_alpha   90.00
_cell.angle_beta   90.00
_cell.angle_gamma   90.00
#
_symmetry.space_group_name_H-M   'P 1'
#
loop_
_entity.id
_entity.type
_entity.pdbx_description
1 polymer ?
#
loop_
_entity_poly.entity_id
_entity_poly.type
_entity_poly.pdbx_seq_one_letter_code
_entity_poly.pdbx_strand_id
1 'polypeptide(L)'
;MPRKTDFCSKWLLKFDNTGRVCSRWLAKGKTSSSFRCIVCNTDDLSCANGEWRDVKKHFDRPKHIQCMKDVFGSIPLVASSHPSSSFSSNTNDGSVCTTTSSTSVNETRIPFVSIQNDQRSLTHEDKVTRAECIWAMATSQLGFSYNSSQFLPEVFRFMFPDSQIATDYSLRSRKISYVISHGTGYYFTNELIKDVRKAHGFTLIFDETTIAGVRKQLDIFFRYWLETKNCVCVRFYKSIMLGHATADIVSRSIIDSLKSDGVDITKMLMLGRDNPNVNKAIEDILNKEVIAERKKKSSSMPVLGLISIGSCPLHVIHGSFRKGFKSTVWFIDESINDIWFWFSRSSARREDFISAANSINETYSRFLARFVVTRWIEVGPVIERIIDQWNIIKEYFLTYLPTIDKKIESNDKYVRIKNFITDKSTLAKFHFIFFLYQTIFKRELVWLQQEQPLVHLLYGECCNLLLNIMLSFVKEELLKDKEGSDLLSVPFELQNSQKNNVNIDIGETTRTYIKDLSVSEKTNFFQDIRQVYCTMTELTKSLPLKNDFLRHLQCLQPLARKEESSRTSIMYLSRHVPHLLTNEEVDRVGAEWRVYQMAEIPEEWFRKITVSSDNIIEYLPIDKYWYQIFSTTTSIGTPQYVVLTKLVKCLLSLSHGNSDVKRGFSENNHLVSDDRSSLNEVSINGLRATKAGVKFFGGGKVHI
;
A
#
# COMPACT_ATOMS: atom_id res chain seq x y z
N MET A 1 26.31 29.68 -48.04
CA MET A 1 25.06 28.88 -47.93
C MET A 1 24.26 29.39 -46.74
N PRO A 2 22.94 29.58 -46.83
CA PRO A 2 22.14 29.91 -45.65
C PRO A 2 22.21 28.74 -44.66
N ARG A 3 22.46 29.03 -43.37
CA ARG A 3 22.45 28.02 -42.31
C ARG A 3 21.03 27.43 -42.23
N LYS A 4 20.89 26.12 -42.46
CA LYS A 4 19.64 25.41 -42.23
C LYS A 4 19.40 25.29 -40.73
N THR A 5 18.18 25.57 -40.29
CA THR A 5 17.82 25.46 -38.88
C THR A 5 17.42 24.02 -38.53
N ASP A 6 18.10 23.47 -37.53
CA ASP A 6 17.78 22.15 -36.99
C ASP A 6 16.60 22.19 -36.02
N PHE A 7 15.90 21.07 -35.92
CA PHE A 7 14.84 20.85 -34.96
C PHE A 7 15.35 21.06 -33.53
N CYS A 8 14.71 21.98 -32.79
CA CYS A 8 15.08 22.28 -31.42
C CYS A 8 14.15 21.59 -30.42
N SER A 9 14.68 20.71 -29.56
CA SER A 9 13.88 20.01 -28.53
C SER A 9 13.15 20.95 -27.56
N LYS A 10 13.59 22.21 -27.40
CA LYS A 10 12.89 23.21 -26.58
C LYS A 10 11.51 23.57 -27.15
N TRP A 11 11.27 23.35 -28.44
CA TRP A 11 9.96 23.56 -29.08
C TRP A 11 8.89 22.62 -28.54
N LEU A 12 9.27 21.45 -28.03
CA LEU A 12 8.36 20.49 -27.41
C LEU A 12 7.72 21.02 -26.13
N LEU A 13 8.28 22.07 -25.52
CA LEU A 13 7.79 22.71 -24.29
C LEU A 13 6.89 23.92 -24.56
N LYS A 14 6.72 24.32 -25.82
CA LYS A 14 5.86 25.46 -26.20
C LYS A 14 4.40 25.02 -26.31
N PHE A 15 3.50 26.00 -26.25
CA PHE A 15 2.07 25.78 -26.46
C PHE A 15 1.66 26.05 -27.91
N ASP A 16 0.73 25.24 -28.43
CA ASP A 16 0.03 25.50 -29.69
C ASP A 16 -1.16 26.47 -29.49
N ASN A 17 -1.84 26.81 -30.60
CA ASN A 17 -3.00 27.70 -30.60
C ASN A 17 -4.25 27.13 -29.88
N THR A 18 -4.24 25.85 -29.50
CA THR A 18 -5.30 25.22 -28.69
C THR A 18 -4.97 25.21 -27.19
N GLY A 19 -3.84 25.81 -26.79
CA GLY A 19 -3.38 25.85 -25.40
C GLY A 19 -2.73 24.56 -24.93
N ARG A 20 -2.32 23.65 -25.84
CA ARG A 20 -1.70 22.37 -25.49
C ARG A 20 -0.21 22.39 -25.74
N VAL A 21 0.56 21.64 -24.95
CA VAL A 21 2.01 21.53 -25.09
C VAL A 21 2.35 20.75 -26.38
N CYS A 22 3.27 21.27 -27.17
CA CYS A 22 3.62 20.75 -28.49
C CYS A 22 4.18 19.32 -28.43
N SER A 23 4.79 18.89 -27.32
CA SER A 23 5.23 17.50 -27.12
C SER A 23 4.13 16.45 -27.33
N ARG A 24 2.84 16.84 -27.26
CA ARG A 24 1.72 15.92 -27.49
C ARG A 24 1.50 15.54 -28.95
N TRP A 25 2.04 16.32 -29.90
CA TRP A 25 1.82 16.09 -31.33
C TRP A 25 3.07 16.30 -32.19
N LEU A 26 4.03 17.12 -31.75
CA LEU A 26 5.28 17.44 -32.44
C LEU A 26 6.38 16.47 -32.02
N ALA A 27 7.09 15.91 -33.00
CA ALA A 27 8.30 15.13 -32.77
C ALA A 27 9.37 15.44 -33.83
N LYS A 28 10.62 15.08 -33.56
CA LYS A 28 11.70 15.21 -34.55
C LYS A 28 11.44 14.31 -35.77
N GLY A 29 11.67 14.83 -36.97
CA GLY A 29 11.55 14.11 -38.24
C GLY A 29 12.80 13.28 -38.54
N LYS A 30 12.88 12.72 -39.76
CA LYS A 30 14.01 11.84 -40.14
C LYS A 30 15.31 12.59 -40.33
N THR A 31 15.25 13.86 -40.76
CA THR A 31 16.42 14.72 -40.92
C THR A 31 16.55 15.74 -39.79
N SER A 32 17.77 16.25 -39.56
CA SER A 32 18.03 17.22 -38.47
C SER A 32 17.18 18.48 -38.57
N SER A 33 16.83 18.91 -39.79
CA SER A 33 16.02 20.09 -40.10
C SER A 33 14.56 19.77 -40.45
N SER A 34 14.02 18.65 -39.93
CA SER A 34 12.63 18.24 -40.13
C SER A 34 11.92 17.85 -38.83
N PHE A 35 10.59 17.93 -38.85
CA PHE A 35 9.70 17.51 -37.77
C PHE A 35 8.55 16.66 -38.31
N ARG A 36 7.94 15.87 -37.44
CA ARG A 36 6.73 15.09 -37.74
C ARG A 36 5.58 15.53 -36.84
N CYS A 37 4.36 15.45 -37.36
CA CYS A 37 3.14 15.64 -36.62
C CYS A 37 2.43 14.31 -36.44
N ILE A 38 2.40 13.83 -35.20
CA ILE A 38 1.82 12.55 -34.79
C ILE A 38 0.29 12.56 -35.03
N VAL A 39 -0.35 13.70 -34.76
CA VAL A 39 -1.81 13.85 -34.81
C VAL A 39 -2.33 13.99 -36.25
N CYS A 40 -1.56 14.64 -37.13
CA CYS A 40 -1.89 14.73 -38.55
C CYS A 40 -1.38 13.54 -39.37
N ASN A 41 -0.70 12.57 -38.74
CA ASN A 41 0.03 11.48 -39.38
C ASN A 41 0.86 11.95 -40.58
N THR A 42 1.60 13.06 -40.40
CA THR A 42 2.42 13.68 -41.45
C THR A 42 3.88 13.70 -41.03
N ASP A 43 4.72 13.01 -41.79
CA ASP A 43 6.16 12.94 -41.57
C ASP A 43 6.94 13.95 -42.42
N ASP A 44 8.18 14.22 -42.00
CA ASP A 44 9.20 14.96 -42.76
C ASP A 44 8.84 16.41 -43.18
N LEU A 45 8.10 17.12 -42.33
CA LEU A 45 7.84 18.56 -42.49
C LEU A 45 9.14 19.35 -42.24
N SER A 46 9.51 20.23 -43.17
CA SER A 46 10.74 21.01 -43.07
C SER A 46 10.60 22.16 -42.07
N CYS A 47 11.61 22.34 -41.20
CA CYS A 47 11.82 23.57 -40.43
C CYS A 47 13.12 24.29 -40.82
N ALA A 48 13.74 23.88 -41.93
CA ALA A 48 15.08 24.30 -42.33
C ALA A 48 15.22 25.80 -42.61
N ASN A 49 14.13 26.46 -43.01
CA ASN A 49 14.15 27.85 -43.48
C ASN A 49 13.38 28.83 -42.57
N GLY A 50 12.41 28.36 -41.78
CA GLY A 50 11.55 29.19 -40.94
C GLY A 50 11.61 28.88 -39.44
N GLU A 51 12.43 27.91 -39.02
CA GLU A 51 12.59 27.53 -37.62
C GLU A 51 11.24 27.19 -36.94
N TRP A 52 10.97 27.77 -35.77
CA TRP A 52 9.69 27.70 -35.07
C TRP A 52 8.50 28.24 -35.89
N ARG A 53 8.72 29.17 -36.84
CA ARG A 53 7.62 29.70 -37.66
C ARG A 53 7.02 28.62 -38.57
N ASP A 54 7.81 27.67 -39.03
CA ASP A 54 7.31 26.56 -39.86
C ASP A 54 6.46 25.59 -39.04
N VAL A 55 6.86 25.34 -37.79
CA VAL A 55 6.06 24.56 -36.83
C VAL A 55 4.74 25.28 -36.50
N LYS A 56 4.79 26.60 -36.29
CA LYS A 56 3.60 27.43 -36.08
C LYS A 56 2.63 27.42 -37.26
N LYS A 57 3.16 27.60 -38.47
CA LYS A 57 2.38 27.48 -39.71
C LYS A 57 1.73 26.10 -39.89
N HIS A 58 2.30 25.04 -39.31
CA HIS A 58 1.67 23.72 -39.33
C HIS A 58 0.47 23.65 -38.39
N PHE A 59 0.64 24.04 -37.11
CA PHE A 59 -0.44 23.90 -36.14
C PHE A 59 -1.57 24.94 -36.31
N ASP A 60 -1.31 26.04 -37.02
CA ASP A 60 -2.33 27.00 -37.42
C ASP A 60 -3.22 26.51 -38.59
N ARG A 61 -2.93 25.33 -39.17
CA ARG A 61 -3.77 24.78 -40.25
C ARG A 61 -5.10 24.25 -39.71
N PRO A 62 -6.24 24.52 -40.37
CA PRO A 62 -7.55 23.99 -39.99
C PRO A 62 -7.55 22.46 -39.83
N LYS A 63 -6.86 21.74 -40.72
CA LYS A 63 -6.70 20.28 -40.64
C LYS A 63 -6.01 19.84 -39.34
N HIS A 64 -4.98 20.55 -38.90
CA HIS A 64 -4.31 20.25 -37.65
C HIS A 64 -5.22 20.50 -36.45
N ILE A 65 -5.89 21.66 -36.42
CA ILE A 65 -6.83 22.03 -35.36
C ILE A 65 -7.97 20.99 -35.27
N GLN A 66 -8.50 20.52 -36.39
CA GLN A 66 -9.52 19.47 -36.41
C GLN A 66 -8.98 18.14 -35.88
N CYS A 67 -7.84 17.65 -36.38
CA CYS A 67 -7.24 16.42 -35.87
C CYS A 67 -6.93 16.51 -34.36
N MET A 68 -6.54 17.68 -33.86
CA MET A 68 -6.33 17.91 -32.42
C MET A 68 -7.64 17.83 -31.62
N LYS A 69 -8.77 18.31 -32.17
CA LYS A 69 -10.10 18.15 -31.58
C LYS A 69 -10.58 16.70 -31.63
N ASP A 70 -10.31 15.96 -32.69
CA ASP A 70 -10.73 14.56 -32.81
C ASP A 70 -9.93 13.66 -31.84
N VAL A 71 -8.62 13.88 -31.74
CA VAL A 71 -7.73 13.09 -30.88
C VAL A 71 -7.84 13.48 -29.40
N PHE A 72 -8.11 14.75 -29.10
CA PHE A 72 -8.06 15.23 -27.72
C PHE A 72 -9.28 16.03 -27.22
N GLY A 73 -10.25 16.34 -28.08
CA GLY A 73 -11.51 17.02 -27.76
C GLY A 73 -12.69 16.06 -27.54
N SER A 74 -12.51 14.78 -27.84
CA SER A 74 -13.48 13.73 -27.55
C SER A 74 -13.52 13.44 -26.05
N ILE A 75 -14.65 13.75 -25.40
CA ILE A 75 -15.04 13.19 -24.10
C ILE A 75 -14.96 11.65 -24.25
N PRO A 76 -14.38 10.89 -23.30
CA PRO A 76 -14.42 9.44 -23.37
C PRO A 76 -15.88 8.98 -23.34
N LEU A 77 -16.36 8.40 -24.45
CA LEU A 77 -17.64 7.69 -24.51
C LEU A 77 -17.49 6.35 -23.78
N VAL A 78 -17.52 6.36 -22.44
CA VAL A 78 -17.95 5.22 -21.60
C VAL A 78 -18.56 5.77 -20.30
N ALA A 79 -19.86 5.48 -20.12
CA ALA A 79 -20.68 5.51 -18.91
C ALA A 79 -20.45 6.67 -17.91
N SER A 80 -21.19 7.77 -18.07
CA SER A 80 -21.52 8.69 -16.97
C SER A 80 -22.91 8.34 -16.43
N SER A 81 -22.98 7.73 -15.25
CA SER A 81 -24.21 7.69 -14.45
C SER A 81 -24.31 8.96 -13.62
N HIS A 82 -25.04 9.96 -14.11
CA HIS A 82 -25.53 11.07 -13.29
C HIS A 82 -27.05 11.18 -13.47
N PRO A 83 -27.85 11.04 -12.40
CA PRO A 83 -29.28 11.26 -12.46
C PRO A 83 -29.56 12.77 -12.42
N SER A 84 -30.00 13.32 -13.54
CA SER A 84 -30.65 14.64 -13.59
C SER A 84 -32.14 14.47 -13.32
N SER A 85 -32.61 15.00 -12.19
CA SER A 85 -34.01 15.09 -11.84
C SER A 85 -34.74 16.10 -12.75
N SER A 86 -35.67 15.61 -13.56
CA SER A 86 -36.79 16.42 -14.05
C SER A 86 -38.02 15.52 -14.19
N PHE A 87 -39.00 15.78 -13.32
CA PHE A 87 -40.33 15.18 -13.33
C PHE A 87 -41.15 15.83 -14.44
N SER A 88 -41.69 15.03 -15.35
CA SER A 88 -42.93 15.35 -16.07
C SER A 88 -43.80 14.11 -16.08
N SER A 89 -44.95 14.26 -15.42
CA SER A 89 -46.09 13.36 -15.32
C SER A 89 -46.58 12.86 -16.67
N ASN A 90 -46.92 11.58 -16.76
CA ASN A 90 -48.11 11.14 -17.48
C ASN A 90 -48.62 9.78 -16.98
N THR A 91 -49.95 9.69 -17.02
CA THR A 91 -50.89 8.78 -16.38
C THR A 91 -51.34 7.64 -17.30
N ASN A 92 -51.84 6.56 -16.66
CA ASN A 92 -52.78 5.55 -17.16
C ASN A 92 -52.24 4.54 -18.21
N ASP A 93 -52.67 3.27 -18.31
CA ASP A 93 -53.81 2.58 -17.67
C ASP A 93 -53.62 1.04 -17.64
N GLY A 94 -54.52 0.38 -16.91
CA GLY A 94 -54.58 -1.05 -16.54
C GLY A 94 -54.56 -2.11 -17.65
N SER A 95 -54.15 -3.33 -17.27
CA SER A 95 -54.90 -4.56 -17.56
C SER A 95 -54.39 -5.75 -16.72
N VAL A 96 -55.33 -6.54 -16.22
CA VAL A 96 -55.24 -7.59 -15.19
C VAL A 96 -55.40 -8.98 -15.84
N CYS A 97 -54.67 -10.00 -15.36
CA CYS A 97 -55.18 -11.37 -15.20
C CYS A 97 -54.29 -12.28 -14.32
N THR A 98 -54.78 -12.51 -13.09
CA THR A 98 -54.98 -13.75 -12.30
C THR A 98 -54.80 -15.11 -13.04
N THR A 99 -54.43 -16.28 -12.49
CA THR A 99 -54.02 -16.83 -11.17
C THR A 99 -53.51 -18.27 -11.43
N THR A 100 -52.56 -18.81 -10.66
CA THR A 100 -52.64 -20.07 -9.85
C THR A 100 -51.27 -20.65 -9.48
N SER A 101 -51.27 -21.34 -8.35
CA SER A 101 -50.21 -21.52 -7.36
C SER A 101 -49.70 -22.95 -7.24
N SER A 102 -48.41 -23.14 -6.89
CA SER A 102 -48.00 -24.16 -5.90
C SER A 102 -46.58 -23.90 -5.33
N THR A 103 -46.56 -23.79 -3.99
CA THR A 103 -45.54 -23.95 -2.92
C THR A 103 -44.34 -24.89 -3.22
N SER A 104 -43.14 -24.80 -2.62
CA SER A 104 -42.44 -23.90 -1.68
C SER A 104 -41.08 -24.55 -1.32
N VAL A 105 -39.95 -23.82 -1.30
CA VAL A 105 -38.84 -24.01 -0.34
C VAL A 105 -38.09 -22.67 -0.22
N ASN A 106 -38.05 -22.12 1.00
CA ASN A 106 -37.42 -20.83 1.33
C ASN A 106 -35.91 -20.97 1.55
N GLU A 107 -35.11 -20.34 0.68
CA GLU A 107 -33.76 -19.89 1.01
C GLU A 107 -33.74 -18.36 1.00
N THR A 108 -33.28 -17.78 2.10
CA THR A 108 -33.19 -16.34 2.36
C THR A 108 -32.17 -15.69 1.41
N ARG A 109 -32.63 -15.25 0.24
CA ARG A 109 -31.87 -14.38 -0.66
C ARG A 109 -31.97 -12.93 -0.19
N ILE A 110 -30.82 -12.38 0.16
CA ILE A 110 -30.57 -10.94 0.33
C ILE A 110 -31.07 -10.20 -0.93
N PRO A 111 -31.78 -9.06 -0.83
CA PRO A 111 -32.32 -8.38 -2.00
C PRO A 111 -31.15 -7.85 -2.85
N PHE A 112 -30.90 -8.53 -3.96
CA PHE A 112 -30.05 -8.02 -5.02
C PHE A 112 -30.80 -6.83 -5.61
N VAL A 113 -30.29 -5.62 -5.41
CA VAL A 113 -30.76 -4.44 -6.14
C VAL A 113 -30.66 -4.79 -7.62
N SER A 114 -31.81 -4.90 -8.27
CA SER A 114 -31.87 -5.08 -9.72
C SER A 114 -31.21 -3.85 -10.33
N ILE A 115 -29.98 -4.04 -10.81
CA ILE A 115 -29.33 -3.12 -11.73
C ILE A 115 -30.32 -3.01 -12.89
N GLN A 116 -30.96 -1.85 -13.03
CA GLN A 116 -31.66 -1.51 -14.25
C GLN A 116 -30.65 -1.65 -15.38
N ASN A 117 -30.75 -2.75 -16.12
CA ASN A 117 -30.05 -2.96 -17.36
C ASN A 117 -30.59 -1.91 -18.33
N ASP A 118 -29.94 -0.75 -18.38
CA ASP A 118 -29.95 0.10 -19.56
C ASP A 118 -29.30 -0.72 -20.68
N GLN A 119 -30.07 -1.58 -21.35
CA GLN A 119 -29.62 -2.34 -22.52
C GLN A 119 -29.47 -1.38 -23.69
N ARG A 120 -28.40 -0.58 -23.66
CA ARG A 120 -27.87 0.00 -24.88
C ARG A 120 -27.40 -1.16 -25.75
N SER A 121 -28.06 -1.35 -26.89
CA SER A 121 -27.61 -2.30 -27.91
C SER A 121 -26.20 -1.93 -28.33
N LEU A 122 -25.19 -2.70 -27.90
CA LEU A 122 -23.81 -2.53 -28.34
C LEU A 122 -23.73 -2.76 -29.85
N THR A 123 -23.09 -1.83 -30.56
CA THR A 123 -22.76 -2.03 -31.96
C THR A 123 -21.79 -3.21 -32.12
N HIS A 124 -21.63 -3.73 -33.33
CA HIS A 124 -20.64 -4.78 -33.58
C HIS A 124 -19.22 -4.34 -33.17
N GLU A 125 -18.85 -3.10 -33.50
CA GLU A 125 -17.56 -2.52 -33.11
C GLU A 125 -17.39 -2.41 -31.58
N ASP A 126 -18.46 -2.06 -30.85
CA ASP A 126 -18.43 -2.04 -29.39
C ASP A 126 -18.21 -3.44 -28.81
N LYS A 127 -18.81 -4.46 -29.41
CA LYS A 127 -18.64 -5.87 -28.97
C LYS A 127 -17.20 -6.34 -29.20
N VAL A 128 -16.60 -6.01 -30.34
CA VAL A 128 -15.18 -6.29 -30.62
C VAL A 128 -14.29 -5.55 -29.61
N THR A 129 -14.52 -4.25 -29.41
CA THR A 129 -13.76 -3.43 -28.45
C THR A 129 -13.88 -3.97 -27.02
N ARG A 130 -15.09 -4.41 -26.60
CA ARG A 130 -15.30 -5.05 -25.30
C ARG A 130 -14.45 -6.31 -25.16
N ALA A 131 -14.42 -7.17 -26.17
CA ALA A 131 -13.59 -8.38 -26.15
C ALA A 131 -12.09 -8.06 -26.03
N GLU A 132 -11.62 -7.03 -26.74
CA GLU A 132 -10.23 -6.55 -26.64
C GLU A 132 -9.92 -5.97 -25.26
N CYS A 133 -10.82 -5.17 -24.68
CA CYS A 133 -10.69 -4.64 -23.32
C CYS A 133 -10.67 -5.75 -22.26
N ILE A 134 -11.50 -6.79 -22.39
CA ILE A 134 -11.49 -7.96 -21.51
C ILE A 134 -10.11 -8.63 -21.54
N TRP A 135 -9.53 -8.84 -22.72
CA TRP A 135 -8.20 -9.43 -22.82
C TRP A 135 -7.09 -8.51 -22.29
N ALA A 136 -7.20 -7.20 -22.49
CA ALA A 136 -6.28 -6.21 -21.91
C ALA A 136 -6.31 -6.21 -20.37
N MET A 137 -7.50 -6.32 -19.78
CA MET A 137 -7.67 -6.47 -18.34
C MET A 137 -7.10 -7.80 -17.84
N ALA A 138 -7.33 -8.91 -18.55
CA ALA A 138 -6.78 -10.22 -18.20
C ALA A 138 -5.26 -10.23 -18.25
N THR A 139 -4.68 -9.62 -19.30
CA THR A 139 -3.22 -9.45 -19.45
C THR A 139 -2.61 -8.71 -18.27
N SER A 140 -3.26 -7.62 -17.82
CA SER A 140 -2.80 -6.84 -16.67
C SER A 140 -2.98 -7.62 -15.36
N GLN A 141 -4.09 -8.31 -15.17
CA GLN A 141 -4.39 -9.04 -13.93
C GLN A 141 -3.45 -10.23 -13.74
N LEU A 142 -3.28 -11.05 -14.79
CA LEU A 142 -2.50 -12.28 -14.79
C LEU A 142 -1.00 -12.07 -15.07
N GLY A 143 -0.60 -10.86 -15.46
CA GLY A 143 0.81 -10.54 -15.72
C GLY A 143 1.33 -11.07 -17.05
N PHE A 144 0.46 -11.31 -18.03
CA PHE A 144 0.90 -11.78 -19.35
C PHE A 144 1.77 -10.75 -20.08
N SER A 145 2.70 -11.26 -20.91
CA SER A 145 3.48 -10.44 -21.82
C SER A 145 2.60 -9.88 -22.93
N TYR A 146 2.89 -8.68 -23.43
CA TYR A 146 2.21 -8.16 -24.61
C TYR A 146 2.44 -9.05 -25.83
N ASN A 147 3.58 -9.74 -25.90
CA ASN A 147 3.88 -10.70 -26.98
C ASN A 147 2.95 -11.91 -26.97
N SER A 148 2.35 -12.25 -25.82
CA SER A 148 1.31 -13.29 -25.74
C SER A 148 0.08 -12.97 -26.59
N SER A 149 -0.09 -11.71 -27.02
CA SER A 149 -1.20 -11.29 -27.89
C SER A 149 -0.85 -11.29 -29.39
N GLN A 150 0.39 -11.60 -29.77
CA GLN A 150 0.88 -11.39 -31.15
C GLN A 150 0.06 -12.11 -32.22
N PHE A 151 -0.38 -13.34 -31.94
CA PHE A 151 -1.08 -14.23 -32.88
C PHE A 151 -2.54 -14.52 -32.48
N LEU A 152 -3.07 -13.83 -31.46
CA LEU A 152 -4.44 -14.06 -31.01
C LEU A 152 -5.50 -13.79 -32.08
N PRO A 153 -5.39 -12.75 -32.93
CA PRO A 153 -6.35 -12.56 -34.03
C PRO A 153 -6.49 -13.79 -34.93
N GLU A 154 -5.37 -14.39 -35.33
CA GLU A 154 -5.35 -15.60 -36.16
C GLU A 154 -5.89 -16.81 -35.41
N VAL A 155 -5.47 -17.00 -34.15
CA VAL A 155 -5.93 -18.11 -33.31
C VAL A 155 -7.44 -18.03 -33.08
N PHE A 156 -7.99 -16.86 -32.77
CA PHE A 156 -9.42 -16.69 -32.54
C PHE A 156 -10.26 -16.89 -33.81
N ARG A 157 -9.79 -16.44 -34.97
CA ARG A 157 -10.43 -16.73 -36.27
C ARG A 157 -10.52 -18.24 -36.55
N PHE A 158 -9.45 -18.97 -36.22
CA PHE A 158 -9.41 -20.41 -36.43
C PHE A 158 -10.25 -21.17 -35.40
N MET A 159 -10.21 -20.76 -34.12
CA MET A 159 -10.96 -21.39 -33.04
C MET A 159 -12.47 -21.12 -33.09
N PHE A 160 -12.88 -19.96 -33.61
CA PHE A 160 -14.27 -19.49 -33.60
C PHE A 160 -14.68 -18.98 -35.00
N PRO A 161 -14.74 -19.86 -36.02
CA PRO A 161 -14.99 -19.48 -37.41
C PRO A 161 -16.42 -18.92 -37.64
N ASP A 162 -17.34 -19.21 -36.73
CA ASP A 162 -18.73 -18.75 -36.71
C ASP A 162 -18.91 -17.36 -36.07
N SER A 163 -17.87 -16.82 -35.43
CA SER A 163 -17.93 -15.56 -34.70
C SER A 163 -17.38 -14.39 -35.51
N GLN A 164 -18.26 -13.46 -35.88
CA GLN A 164 -17.84 -12.20 -36.50
C GLN A 164 -16.97 -11.36 -35.54
N ILE A 165 -17.19 -11.46 -34.23
CA ILE A 165 -16.36 -10.76 -33.23
C ILE A 165 -14.93 -11.31 -33.25
N ALA A 166 -14.76 -12.64 -33.30
CA ALA A 166 -13.44 -13.27 -33.39
C ALA A 166 -12.76 -12.95 -34.73
N THR A 167 -13.54 -12.85 -35.80
CA THR A 167 -13.05 -12.44 -37.13
C THR A 167 -12.44 -11.04 -37.11
N ASP A 168 -13.11 -10.09 -36.46
CA ASP A 168 -12.71 -8.69 -36.43
C ASP A 168 -11.80 -8.32 -35.23
N TYR A 169 -11.59 -9.25 -34.30
CA TYR A 169 -10.62 -9.11 -33.22
C TYR A 169 -9.22 -8.86 -33.78
N SER A 170 -8.56 -7.80 -33.35
CA SER A 170 -7.29 -7.36 -33.94
C SER A 170 -6.21 -7.01 -32.91
N LEU A 171 -6.42 -7.38 -31.64
CA LEU A 171 -5.51 -7.07 -30.55
C LEU A 171 -4.21 -7.88 -30.63
N ARG A 172 -3.18 -7.24 -31.20
CA ARG A 172 -1.78 -7.72 -31.21
C ARG A 172 -0.94 -7.01 -30.14
N SER A 173 0.33 -7.39 -30.01
CA SER A 173 1.30 -6.84 -29.04
C SER A 173 1.34 -5.31 -28.93
N ARG A 174 1.36 -4.59 -30.06
CA ARG A 174 1.36 -3.11 -30.05
C ARG A 174 -0.01 -2.54 -29.67
N LYS A 175 -1.09 -3.14 -30.18
CA LYS A 175 -2.46 -2.68 -29.90
C LYS A 175 -2.80 -2.88 -28.44
N ILE A 176 -2.43 -4.01 -27.83
CA ILE A 176 -2.68 -4.25 -26.41
C ILE A 176 -1.90 -3.28 -25.50
N SER A 177 -0.64 -2.97 -25.85
CA SER A 177 0.12 -1.94 -25.12
C SER A 177 -0.60 -0.59 -25.15
N TYR A 178 -1.14 -0.21 -26.31
CA TYR A 178 -1.93 1.01 -26.47
C TYR A 178 -3.25 0.96 -25.68
N VAL A 179 -4.05 -0.11 -25.83
CA VAL A 179 -5.33 -0.29 -25.13
C VAL A 179 -5.15 -0.28 -23.61
N ILE A 180 -4.11 -0.92 -23.09
CA ILE A 180 -3.82 -0.91 -21.65
C ILE A 180 -3.40 0.49 -21.19
N SER A 181 -2.54 1.17 -21.93
CA SER A 181 -1.97 2.46 -21.50
C SER A 181 -2.94 3.63 -21.64
N HIS A 182 -3.67 3.68 -22.76
CA HIS A 182 -4.50 4.80 -23.16
C HIS A 182 -6.01 4.49 -23.13
N GLY A 183 -6.39 3.23 -22.99
CA GLY A 183 -7.76 2.78 -22.77
C GLY A 183 -8.01 2.46 -21.30
N THR A 184 -7.84 1.19 -20.91
CA THR A 184 -8.24 0.69 -19.58
C THR A 184 -7.50 1.39 -18.44
N GLY A 185 -6.19 1.54 -18.55
CA GLY A 185 -5.38 2.20 -17.51
C GLY A 185 -5.78 3.66 -17.33
N TYR A 186 -5.90 4.41 -18.44
CA TYR A 186 -6.37 5.79 -18.43
C TYR A 186 -7.78 5.93 -17.83
N TYR A 187 -8.71 5.05 -18.20
CA TYR A 187 -10.07 5.03 -17.64
C TYR A 187 -10.05 4.84 -16.12
N PHE A 188 -9.35 3.81 -15.62
CA PHE A 188 -9.34 3.54 -14.17
C PHE A 188 -8.61 4.61 -13.36
N THR A 189 -7.58 5.24 -13.91
CA THR A 189 -6.96 6.43 -13.29
C THR A 189 -7.94 7.58 -13.23
N ASN A 190 -8.70 7.86 -14.29
CA ASN A 190 -9.70 8.92 -14.27
C ASN A 190 -10.82 8.66 -13.25
N GLU A 191 -11.30 7.42 -13.13
CA GLU A 191 -12.29 7.06 -12.11
C GLU A 191 -11.75 7.30 -10.70
N LEU A 192 -10.49 6.96 -10.44
CA LEU A 192 -9.82 7.29 -9.18
C LEU A 192 -9.80 8.81 -8.94
N ILE A 193 -9.36 9.59 -9.92
CA ILE A 193 -9.26 11.06 -9.77
C ILE A 193 -10.63 11.70 -9.53
N LYS A 194 -11.69 11.21 -10.19
CA LYS A 194 -13.06 11.65 -9.94
C LYS A 194 -13.47 11.43 -8.48
N ASP A 195 -13.17 10.26 -7.93
CA ASP A 195 -13.48 9.94 -6.54
C ASP A 195 -12.68 10.82 -5.55
N VAL A 196 -11.37 10.96 -5.77
CA VAL A 196 -10.48 11.76 -4.90
C VAL A 196 -10.87 13.23 -4.90
N ARG A 197 -11.29 13.80 -6.04
CA ARG A 197 -11.74 15.20 -6.13
C ARG A 197 -13.02 15.44 -5.30
N LYS A 198 -13.91 14.44 -5.23
CA LYS A 198 -15.15 14.50 -4.43
C LYS A 198 -14.89 14.35 -2.94
N ALA A 199 -13.83 13.64 -2.54
CA ALA A 199 -13.48 13.45 -1.13
C ALA A 199 -13.24 14.78 -0.41
N HIS A 200 -13.57 14.82 0.89
CA HIS A 200 -13.30 15.97 1.76
C HIS A 200 -11.80 16.16 2.03
N GLY A 201 -11.05 15.06 2.08
CA GLY A 201 -9.60 15.05 2.24
C GLY A 201 -9.00 13.72 1.81
N PHE A 202 -7.70 13.71 1.54
CA PHE A 202 -6.96 12.50 1.17
C PHE A 202 -5.56 12.48 1.78
N THR A 203 -5.02 11.28 1.94
CA THR A 203 -3.63 11.03 2.33
C THR A 203 -2.89 10.48 1.11
N LEU A 204 -1.68 10.98 0.85
CA LEU A 204 -0.77 10.32 -0.09
C LEU A 204 0.14 9.38 0.66
N ILE A 205 0.36 8.19 0.13
CA ILE A 205 1.37 7.26 0.65
C ILE A 205 2.32 6.95 -0.50
N PHE A 206 3.61 7.00 -0.23
CA PHE A 206 4.62 6.66 -1.22
C PHE A 206 5.72 5.78 -0.64
N ASP A 207 6.42 5.10 -1.54
CA ASP A 207 7.63 4.36 -1.26
C ASP A 207 8.44 4.27 -2.57
N GLU A 208 9.74 4.02 -2.44
CA GLU A 208 10.68 3.91 -3.56
C GLU A 208 11.26 2.50 -3.65
N THR A 209 11.37 1.97 -4.87
CA THR A 209 12.11 0.74 -5.14
C THR A 209 13.04 0.90 -6.33
N THR A 210 14.05 0.03 -6.43
CA THR A 210 14.89 -0.06 -7.64
C THR A 210 14.44 -1.26 -8.47
N ILE A 211 14.10 -1.03 -9.73
CA ILE A 211 13.68 -2.11 -10.65
C ILE A 211 14.86 -2.71 -11.41
N ALA A 212 14.66 -3.87 -12.05
CA ALA A 212 15.70 -4.64 -12.76
C ALA A 212 16.48 -3.82 -13.82
N GLY A 213 15.87 -2.77 -14.39
CA GLY A 213 16.52 -1.83 -15.31
C GLY A 213 17.39 -0.75 -14.65
N VAL A 214 17.71 -0.87 -13.35
CA VAL A 214 18.48 0.10 -12.54
C VAL A 214 17.88 1.51 -12.60
N ARG A 215 16.55 1.58 -12.54
CA ARG A 215 15.80 2.83 -12.39
C ARG A 215 15.11 2.84 -11.04
N LYS A 216 15.02 4.02 -10.42
CA LYS A 216 14.18 4.18 -9.24
C LYS A 216 12.73 4.33 -9.68
N GLN A 217 11.86 3.55 -9.07
CA GLN A 217 10.43 3.66 -9.25
C GLN A 217 9.82 4.19 -7.95
N LEU A 218 9.18 5.35 -8.03
CA LEU A 218 8.40 5.96 -6.98
C LEU A 218 6.93 5.59 -7.19
N ASP A 219 6.34 4.89 -6.24
CA ASP A 219 4.94 4.53 -6.28
C ASP A 219 4.13 5.43 -5.36
N ILE A 220 3.01 5.96 -5.87
CA ILE A 220 2.11 6.85 -5.14
C ILE A 220 0.72 6.24 -5.07
N PHE A 221 0.13 6.28 -3.88
CA PHE A 221 -1.22 5.81 -3.59
C PHE A 221 -2.04 6.92 -2.93
N PHE A 222 -3.33 6.99 -3.26
CA PHE A 222 -4.30 7.78 -2.51
C PHE A 222 -4.98 6.90 -1.46
N ARG A 223 -5.10 7.43 -0.24
CA ARG A 223 -5.98 6.92 0.82
C ARG A 223 -7.04 7.96 1.13
N TYR A 224 -8.32 7.61 0.97
CA TYR A 224 -9.44 8.55 1.08
C TYR A 224 -10.75 7.83 1.39
N TRP A 225 -11.75 8.56 1.87
CA TRP A 225 -13.10 8.02 2.03
C TRP A 225 -13.82 7.97 0.68
N LEU A 226 -14.32 6.78 0.32
CA LEU A 226 -15.09 6.59 -0.90
C LEU A 226 -16.59 6.53 -0.61
N GLU A 227 -17.32 7.49 -1.14
CA GLU A 227 -18.78 7.61 -0.93
C GLU A 227 -19.57 6.41 -1.51
N THR A 228 -19.16 5.86 -2.65
CA THR A 228 -19.91 4.74 -3.27
C THR A 228 -19.80 3.42 -2.51
N LYS A 229 -18.74 3.23 -1.72
CA LYS A 229 -18.54 2.02 -0.89
C LYS A 229 -18.69 2.28 0.61
N ASN A 230 -18.86 3.54 1.00
CA ASN A 230 -18.96 3.98 2.39
C ASN A 230 -17.85 3.39 3.28
N CYS A 231 -16.59 3.57 2.84
CA CYS A 231 -15.42 3.09 3.57
C CYS A 231 -14.15 3.83 3.14
N VAL A 232 -13.08 3.67 3.91
CA VAL A 232 -11.75 4.14 3.50
C VAL A 232 -11.22 3.20 2.41
N CYS A 233 -10.68 3.79 1.35
CA CYS A 233 -10.08 3.05 0.24
C CYS A 233 -8.64 3.51 0.04
N VAL A 234 -7.77 2.57 -0.35
CA VAL A 234 -6.41 2.84 -0.80
C VAL A 234 -6.29 2.39 -2.25
N ARG A 235 -5.90 3.29 -3.15
CA ARG A 235 -5.83 3.01 -4.58
C ARG A 235 -4.53 3.53 -5.19
N PHE A 236 -3.94 2.71 -6.05
CA PHE A 236 -2.75 3.07 -6.83
C PHE A 236 -3.06 4.29 -7.71
N TYR A 237 -2.22 5.32 -7.60
CA TYR A 237 -2.34 6.53 -8.41
C TYR A 237 -1.39 6.49 -9.59
N LYS A 238 -0.08 6.49 -9.33
CA LYS A 238 0.94 6.65 -10.36
C LYS A 238 2.29 6.08 -9.91
N SER A 239 3.03 5.55 -10.88
CA SER A 239 4.44 5.19 -10.77
C SER A 239 5.26 6.19 -11.56
N ILE A 240 6.28 6.76 -10.93
CA ILE A 240 7.17 7.75 -11.54
C ILE A 240 8.57 7.15 -11.61
N MET A 241 9.17 7.15 -12.80
CA MET A 241 10.53 6.64 -13.01
C MET A 241 11.54 7.76 -12.82
N LEU A 242 12.41 7.60 -11.83
CA LEU A 242 13.40 8.58 -11.43
C LEU A 242 14.81 8.07 -11.71
N GLY A 243 15.68 8.97 -12.18
CA GLY A 243 17.12 8.75 -12.17
C GLY A 243 17.69 9.05 -10.78
N HIS A 244 17.56 10.30 -10.34
CA HIS A 244 17.84 10.73 -8.97
C HIS A 244 16.53 10.91 -8.19
N ALA A 245 16.51 10.44 -6.95
CA ALA A 245 15.40 10.65 -6.02
C ALA A 245 15.87 11.53 -4.85
N THR A 246 16.16 12.80 -5.16
CA THR A 246 16.35 13.82 -4.13
C THR A 246 14.99 14.32 -3.65
N ALA A 247 14.94 14.93 -2.46
CA ALA A 247 13.68 15.42 -1.91
C ALA A 247 12.97 16.40 -2.84
N ASP A 248 13.72 17.32 -3.43
CA ASP A 248 13.19 18.31 -4.38
C ASP A 248 12.63 17.67 -5.67
N ILE A 249 13.31 16.66 -6.24
CA ILE A 249 12.81 15.96 -7.45
C ILE A 249 11.52 15.21 -7.14
N VAL A 250 11.48 14.48 -6.04
CA VAL A 250 10.31 13.68 -5.64
C VAL A 250 9.12 14.59 -5.32
N SER A 251 9.33 15.61 -4.49
CA SER A 251 8.27 16.57 -4.14
C SER A 251 7.71 17.28 -5.37
N ARG A 252 8.57 17.78 -6.28
CA ARG A 252 8.11 18.41 -7.53
C ARG A 252 7.32 17.44 -8.39
N SER A 253 7.77 16.18 -8.52
CA SER A 253 7.06 15.15 -9.29
C SER A 253 5.66 14.85 -8.73
N ILE A 254 5.53 14.82 -7.40
CA ILE A 254 4.22 14.66 -6.72
C ILE A 254 3.33 15.89 -7.00
N ILE A 255 3.85 17.11 -6.78
CA ILE A 255 3.09 18.36 -6.95
C ILE A 255 2.62 18.51 -8.40
N ASP A 256 3.50 18.29 -9.37
CA ASP A 256 3.19 18.41 -10.80
C ASP A 256 2.16 17.35 -11.23
N SER A 257 2.26 16.14 -10.68
CA SER A 257 1.26 15.09 -10.93
C SER A 257 -0.13 15.52 -10.45
N LEU A 258 -0.25 15.97 -9.19
CA LEU A 258 -1.51 16.45 -8.63
C LEU A 258 -2.07 17.63 -9.44
N LYS A 259 -1.24 18.60 -9.81
CA LYS A 259 -1.63 19.76 -10.64
C LYS A 259 -2.13 19.32 -12.01
N SER A 260 -1.40 18.42 -12.68
CA SER A 260 -1.75 17.92 -14.01
C SER A 260 -3.08 17.17 -14.04
N ASP A 261 -3.37 16.43 -12.96
CA ASP A 261 -4.60 15.67 -12.78
C ASP A 261 -5.67 16.48 -12.04
N GLY A 262 -5.50 17.80 -11.89
CA GLY A 262 -6.45 18.72 -11.26
C GLY A 262 -6.92 18.30 -9.87
N VAL A 263 -6.01 17.71 -9.08
CA VAL A 263 -6.26 17.34 -7.68
C VAL A 263 -5.85 18.51 -6.79
N ASP A 264 -6.77 18.94 -5.94
CA ASP A 264 -6.56 20.06 -5.05
C ASP A 264 -5.67 19.67 -3.86
N ILE A 265 -4.39 20.08 -3.91
CA ILE A 265 -3.41 19.79 -2.86
C ILE A 265 -3.82 20.35 -1.49
N THR A 266 -4.71 21.35 -1.43
CA THR A 266 -5.17 21.90 -0.14
C THR A 266 -6.00 20.90 0.67
N LYS A 267 -6.58 19.88 0.01
CA LYS A 267 -7.30 18.75 0.63
C LYS A 267 -6.37 17.63 1.13
N MET A 268 -5.07 17.74 0.90
CA MET A 268 -4.11 16.75 1.40
C MET A 268 -4.00 16.81 2.92
N LEU A 269 -4.36 15.72 3.59
CA LEU A 269 -4.38 15.61 5.04
C LEU A 269 -2.99 15.26 5.58
N MET A 270 -2.32 14.31 4.94
CA MET A 270 -1.10 13.68 5.45
C MET A 270 -0.26 13.10 4.30
N LEU A 271 1.05 12.97 4.55
CA LEU A 271 1.97 12.18 3.73
C LEU A 271 2.43 10.94 4.53
N GLY A 272 2.03 9.75 4.10
CA GLY A 272 2.50 8.48 4.62
C GLY A 272 3.87 8.12 4.03
N ARG A 273 4.90 8.05 4.90
CA ARG A 273 6.29 7.80 4.53
C ARG A 273 7.02 6.96 5.59
N ASP A 274 8.14 6.35 5.22
CA ASP A 274 9.06 5.69 6.14
C ASP A 274 10.05 6.71 6.78
N ASN A 275 11.15 6.28 7.38
CA ASN A 275 12.01 7.15 8.21
C ASN A 275 13.25 7.82 7.56
N PRO A 276 13.72 7.49 6.32
CA PRO A 276 14.88 8.14 5.73
C PRO A 276 14.79 9.67 5.74
N ASN A 277 15.94 10.34 5.95
CA ASN A 277 16.00 11.81 6.03
C ASN A 277 15.49 12.49 4.75
N VAL A 278 15.70 11.88 3.58
CA VAL A 278 15.16 12.40 2.31
C VAL A 278 13.63 12.45 2.32
N ASN A 279 12.96 11.48 2.95
CA ASN A 279 11.50 11.41 3.02
C ASN A 279 10.92 12.41 4.04
N LYS A 280 11.68 12.74 5.09
CA LYS A 280 11.35 13.87 5.98
C LYS A 280 11.44 15.20 5.23
N ALA A 281 12.50 15.40 4.46
CA ALA A 281 12.64 16.61 3.64
C ALA A 281 11.53 16.72 2.56
N ILE A 282 11.07 15.60 1.99
CA ILE A 282 9.91 15.57 1.08
C ILE A 282 8.64 16.04 1.80
N GLU A 283 8.38 15.54 3.00
CA GLU A 283 7.25 15.96 3.85
C GLU A 283 7.31 17.47 4.12
N ASP A 284 8.48 18.00 4.48
CA ASP A 284 8.68 19.43 4.73
C ASP A 284 8.39 20.30 3.50
N ILE A 285 8.83 19.88 2.31
CA ILE A 285 8.58 20.61 1.05
C ILE A 285 7.09 20.58 0.71
N LEU A 286 6.44 19.41 0.77
CA LEU A 286 5.02 19.27 0.49
C LEU A 286 4.17 20.04 1.50
N ASN A 287 4.57 20.04 2.77
CA ASN A 287 3.92 20.80 3.83
C ASN A 287 3.96 22.31 3.54
N LYS A 288 5.10 22.84 3.09
CA LYS A 288 5.22 24.25 2.68
C LYS A 288 4.30 24.60 1.51
N GLU A 289 4.23 23.75 0.49
CA GLU A 289 3.33 23.95 -0.66
C GLU A 289 1.85 23.92 -0.23
N VAL A 290 1.46 22.95 0.61
CA VAL A 290 0.09 22.84 1.15
C VAL A 290 -0.30 24.09 1.94
N ILE A 291 0.59 24.58 2.81
CA ILE A 291 0.36 25.82 3.58
C ILE A 291 0.22 27.02 2.64
N ALA A 292 1.09 27.13 1.63
CA ALA A 292 1.04 28.23 0.66
C ALA A 292 -0.28 28.23 -0.12
N GLU A 293 -0.74 27.08 -0.61
CA GLU A 293 -1.99 26.96 -1.35
C GLU A 293 -3.23 27.19 -0.46
N ARG A 294 -3.19 26.76 0.80
CA ARG A 294 -4.28 27.04 1.77
C ARG A 294 -4.37 28.53 2.11
N LYS A 295 -3.24 29.22 2.28
CA LYS A 295 -3.19 30.67 2.50
C LYS A 295 -3.79 31.47 1.36
N LYS A 296 -3.66 31.00 0.11
CA LYS A 296 -4.30 31.66 -1.05
C LYS A 296 -5.83 31.57 -1.01
N LYS A 297 -6.40 30.56 -0.35
CA LYS A 297 -7.85 30.32 -0.30
C LYS A 297 -8.53 30.84 0.95
N SER A 298 -7.79 31.14 2.02
CA SER A 298 -8.35 31.59 3.30
C SER A 298 -7.52 32.72 3.89
N SER A 299 -8.17 33.87 4.10
CA SER A 299 -7.54 35.10 4.61
C SER A 299 -7.64 35.27 6.13
N SER A 300 -8.29 34.36 6.87
CA SER A 300 -8.80 34.65 8.22
C SER A 300 -8.59 33.58 9.31
N MET A 301 -7.58 32.70 9.21
CA MET A 301 -7.29 31.69 10.25
C MET A 301 -5.80 31.29 10.24
N PRO A 302 -5.20 30.81 11.36
CA PRO A 302 -3.94 30.06 11.30
C PRO A 302 -4.06 28.88 10.33
N VAL A 303 -3.29 28.95 9.24
CA VAL A 303 -3.22 27.90 8.24
C VAL A 303 -2.28 26.81 8.73
N LEU A 304 -2.86 25.70 9.20
CA LEU A 304 -2.10 24.49 9.51
C LEU A 304 -1.72 23.73 8.23
N GLY A 305 -0.60 23.03 8.31
CA GLY A 305 -0.07 22.20 7.25
C GLY A 305 -0.60 20.76 7.26
N LEU A 306 0.23 19.83 6.81
CA LEU A 306 -0.04 18.40 6.88
C LEU A 306 -0.10 17.93 8.33
N ILE A 307 -0.98 16.97 8.60
CA ILE A 307 -1.01 16.22 9.85
C ILE A 307 0.21 15.29 9.85
N SER A 308 1.15 15.52 10.78
CA SER A 308 2.31 14.66 10.95
C SER A 308 2.09 13.70 12.11
N ILE A 309 2.05 12.41 11.81
CA ILE A 309 1.93 11.33 12.79
C ILE A 309 3.26 10.57 12.99
N GLY A 310 4.35 11.05 12.39
CA GLY A 310 5.66 10.41 12.42
C GLY A 310 5.92 9.44 11.24
N SER A 311 6.98 8.65 11.35
CA SER A 311 7.31 7.60 10.36
C SER A 311 6.43 6.39 10.51
N CYS A 312 6.34 5.59 9.44
CA CYS A 312 5.77 4.25 9.49
C CYS A 312 6.30 3.43 10.70
N PRO A 313 5.44 3.11 11.69
CA PRO A 313 5.83 2.41 12.91
C PRO A 313 6.46 1.06 12.62
N LEU A 314 5.96 0.33 11.62
CA LEU A 314 6.47 -1.00 11.27
C LEU A 314 7.96 -0.96 10.87
N HIS A 315 8.41 0.06 10.16
CA HIS A 315 9.83 0.22 9.82
C HIS A 315 10.68 0.52 11.06
N VAL A 316 10.16 1.34 11.96
CA VAL A 316 10.81 1.69 13.21
C VAL A 316 10.97 0.44 14.10
N ILE A 317 9.93 -0.38 14.21
CA ILE A 317 9.93 -1.62 14.97
C ILE A 317 10.88 -2.65 14.34
N HIS A 318 10.84 -2.86 13.02
CA HIS A 318 11.81 -3.73 12.34
C HIS A 318 13.26 -3.28 12.57
N GLY A 319 13.50 -1.97 12.47
CA GLY A 319 14.81 -1.39 12.73
C GLY A 319 15.28 -1.60 14.17
N SER A 320 14.38 -1.40 15.14
CA SER A 320 14.69 -1.59 16.56
C SER A 320 14.96 -3.06 16.90
N PHE A 321 14.10 -3.97 16.41
CA PHE A 321 14.25 -5.41 16.56
C PHE A 321 15.62 -5.86 16.02
N ARG A 322 15.99 -5.42 14.80
CA ARG A 322 17.32 -5.69 14.22
C ARG A 322 18.48 -5.13 15.03
N LYS A 323 18.38 -3.86 15.45
CA LYS A 323 19.43 -3.21 16.26
C LYS A 323 19.68 -3.96 17.55
N GLY A 324 18.62 -4.48 18.19
CA GLY A 324 18.73 -5.27 19.41
C GLY A 324 19.64 -6.49 19.28
N PHE A 325 19.63 -7.18 18.14
CA PHE A 325 20.53 -8.32 17.94
C PHE A 325 21.85 -7.96 17.26
N LYS A 326 21.93 -6.81 16.59
CA LYS A 326 23.21 -6.27 16.11
C LYS A 326 24.05 -5.64 17.21
N SER A 327 23.49 -5.39 18.40
CA SER A 327 24.25 -4.98 19.58
C SER A 327 24.89 -6.15 20.34
N THR A 328 24.63 -7.40 19.92
CA THR A 328 25.30 -8.60 20.45
C THR A 328 26.29 -9.18 19.46
N VAL A 329 27.13 -10.11 19.92
CA VAL A 329 28.10 -10.85 19.09
C VAL A 329 27.53 -12.16 18.52
N TRP A 330 26.21 -12.23 18.30
CA TRP A 330 25.56 -13.50 17.92
C TRP A 330 25.57 -13.80 16.41
N PHE A 331 25.81 -12.80 15.55
CA PHE A 331 25.89 -12.95 14.08
C PHE A 331 24.75 -13.76 13.45
N ILE A 332 23.52 -13.53 13.93
CA ILE A 332 22.32 -14.29 13.53
C ILE A 332 21.99 -14.09 12.04
N ASP A 333 22.07 -12.85 11.54
CA ASP A 333 21.77 -12.52 10.14
C ASP A 333 22.67 -13.30 9.19
N GLU A 334 23.96 -13.29 9.47
CA GLU A 334 25.00 -13.95 8.70
C GLU A 334 24.77 -15.46 8.69
N SER A 335 24.50 -16.04 9.87
CA SER A 335 24.35 -17.49 10.05
C SER A 335 23.12 -18.05 9.34
N ILE A 336 21.95 -17.41 9.51
CA ILE A 336 20.71 -17.83 8.84
C ILE A 336 20.84 -17.71 7.31
N ASN A 337 21.47 -16.62 6.84
CA ASN A 337 21.70 -16.44 5.41
C ASN A 337 22.68 -17.48 4.85
N ASP A 338 23.76 -17.78 5.55
CA ASP A 338 24.73 -18.79 5.11
C ASP A 338 24.07 -20.17 4.96
N ILE A 339 23.24 -20.58 5.92
CA ILE A 339 22.45 -21.83 5.83
C ILE A 339 21.53 -21.77 4.61
N TRP A 340 20.75 -20.70 4.42
CA TRP A 340 19.84 -20.61 3.27
C TRP A 340 20.58 -20.63 1.93
N PHE A 341 21.65 -19.83 1.79
CA PHE A 341 22.44 -19.75 0.57
C PHE A 341 23.20 -21.05 0.28
N TRP A 342 23.50 -21.87 1.28
CA TRP A 342 24.10 -23.19 1.08
C TRP A 342 23.22 -24.06 0.17
N PHE A 343 21.91 -24.08 0.44
CA PHE A 343 20.94 -24.87 -0.32
C PHE A 343 20.25 -24.09 -1.45
N SER A 344 20.41 -22.77 -1.49
CA SER A 344 19.79 -21.95 -2.53
C SER A 344 20.37 -22.34 -3.90
N ARG A 345 19.49 -22.68 -4.85
CA ARG A 345 19.86 -23.01 -6.24
C ARG A 345 20.82 -24.20 -6.41
N SER A 346 20.91 -25.11 -5.44
CA SER A 346 21.64 -26.38 -5.58
C SER A 346 20.68 -27.56 -5.39
N SER A 347 20.42 -28.31 -6.47
CA SER A 347 19.64 -29.55 -6.40
C SER A 347 20.39 -30.64 -5.64
N ALA A 348 21.68 -30.84 -5.95
CA ALA A 348 22.53 -31.85 -5.30
C ALA A 348 22.55 -31.70 -3.78
N ARG A 349 22.82 -30.49 -3.26
CA ARG A 349 22.84 -30.26 -1.80
C ARG A 349 21.49 -30.50 -1.14
N ARG A 350 20.38 -30.32 -1.85
CA ARG A 350 19.03 -30.58 -1.32
C ARG A 350 18.72 -32.07 -1.30
N GLU A 351 19.15 -32.80 -2.32
CA GLU A 351 19.08 -34.27 -2.36
C GLU A 351 19.93 -34.89 -1.24
N ASP A 352 21.15 -34.39 -1.06
CA ASP A 352 22.02 -34.78 0.05
C ASP A 352 21.38 -34.48 1.42
N PHE A 353 20.71 -33.34 1.57
CA PHE A 353 20.00 -32.99 2.80
C PHE A 353 18.84 -33.94 3.10
N ILE A 354 18.10 -34.37 2.08
CA ILE A 354 17.05 -35.39 2.23
C ILE A 354 17.67 -36.73 2.61
N SER A 355 18.82 -37.08 2.03
CA SER A 355 19.56 -38.31 2.38
C SER A 355 20.03 -38.29 3.83
N ALA A 356 20.53 -37.15 4.31
CA ALA A 356 20.87 -36.94 5.73
C ALA A 356 19.64 -36.98 6.65
N ALA A 357 18.47 -36.53 6.20
CA ALA A 357 17.23 -36.68 6.98
C ALA A 357 16.84 -38.15 7.12
N ASN A 358 16.93 -38.90 6.01
CA ASN A 358 16.61 -40.33 5.97
C ASN A 358 17.57 -41.17 6.85
N SER A 359 18.85 -40.78 6.96
CA SER A 359 19.81 -41.53 7.79
C SER A 359 19.51 -41.48 9.29
N ILE A 360 18.75 -40.48 9.74
CA ILE A 360 18.34 -40.31 11.15
C ILE A 360 16.83 -40.52 11.35
N ASN A 361 16.12 -41.06 10.37
CA ASN A 361 14.67 -41.27 10.39
C ASN A 361 13.84 -39.99 10.68
N GLU A 362 14.35 -38.82 10.29
CA GLU A 362 13.64 -37.54 10.44
C GLU A 362 12.92 -37.17 9.15
N THR A 363 11.74 -36.55 9.25
CA THR A 363 10.94 -36.18 8.08
C THR A 363 11.28 -34.79 7.58
N TYR A 364 11.78 -34.69 6.35
CA TYR A 364 11.93 -33.41 5.66
C TYR A 364 10.55 -32.88 5.23
N SER A 365 10.01 -31.90 5.96
CA SER A 365 8.66 -31.37 5.70
C SER A 365 8.63 -30.14 4.79
N ARG A 366 9.56 -29.19 4.97
CA ARG A 366 9.51 -27.87 4.32
C ARG A 366 10.90 -27.27 4.08
N PHE A 367 11.12 -26.68 2.90
CA PHE A 367 12.35 -25.96 2.61
C PHE A 367 12.53 -24.71 3.51
N LEU A 368 13.78 -24.44 3.89
CA LEU A 368 14.15 -23.28 4.70
C LEU A 368 13.71 -21.97 4.04
N ALA A 369 13.11 -21.08 4.83
CA ALA A 369 12.65 -19.79 4.33
C ALA A 369 13.83 -18.84 4.11
N ARG A 370 13.74 -17.99 3.08
CA ARG A 370 14.73 -16.94 2.85
C ARG A 370 14.54 -15.84 3.89
N PHE A 371 15.60 -15.48 4.59
CA PHE A 371 15.57 -14.33 5.48
C PHE A 371 15.76 -13.01 4.71
N VAL A 372 14.94 -12.01 5.03
CA VAL A 372 15.02 -10.66 4.47
C VAL A 372 15.52 -9.70 5.54
N VAL A 373 16.78 -9.31 5.45
CA VAL A 373 17.48 -8.52 6.48
C VAL A 373 16.79 -7.17 6.79
N THR A 374 16.10 -6.58 5.82
CA THR A 374 15.35 -5.32 6.01
C THR A 374 14.01 -5.49 6.71
N ARG A 375 13.53 -6.72 6.91
CA ARG A 375 12.23 -7.05 7.53
C ARG A 375 12.41 -8.02 8.70
N TRP A 376 13.22 -7.58 9.66
CA TRP A 376 13.76 -8.44 10.72
C TRP A 376 12.71 -9.19 11.59
N ILE A 377 11.49 -8.66 11.73
CA ILE A 377 10.43 -9.35 12.51
C ILE A 377 9.84 -10.53 11.72
N GLU A 378 9.96 -10.53 10.38
CA GLU A 378 9.60 -11.68 9.53
C GLU A 378 10.57 -12.86 9.69
N VAL A 379 11.52 -12.79 10.64
CA VAL A 379 12.45 -13.88 11.00
C VAL A 379 11.75 -15.08 11.65
N GLY A 380 10.57 -14.88 12.26
CA GLY A 380 9.83 -15.92 13.00
C GLY A 380 9.69 -17.24 12.22
N PRO A 381 9.04 -17.23 11.03
CA PRO A 381 8.91 -18.43 10.20
C PRO A 381 10.25 -19.00 9.67
N VAL A 382 11.33 -18.21 9.65
CA VAL A 382 12.66 -18.69 9.27
C VAL A 382 13.27 -19.51 10.41
N ILE A 383 13.23 -18.95 11.62
CA ILE A 383 13.74 -19.60 12.84
C ILE A 383 12.93 -20.85 13.17
N GLU A 384 11.61 -20.79 13.07
CA GLU A 384 10.72 -21.95 13.25
C GLU A 384 11.17 -23.13 12.39
N ARG A 385 11.35 -22.92 11.07
CA ARG A 385 11.80 -23.98 10.16
C ARG A 385 13.23 -24.47 10.42
N ILE A 386 14.10 -23.62 10.95
CA ILE A 386 15.48 -24.01 11.32
C ILE A 386 15.44 -24.88 12.59
N ILE A 387 14.64 -24.49 13.59
CA ILE A 387 14.46 -25.26 14.82
C ILE A 387 13.83 -26.62 14.51
N ASP A 388 12.75 -26.65 13.71
CA ASP A 388 12.05 -27.89 13.32
C ASP A 388 12.97 -28.89 12.61
N GLN A 389 13.99 -28.41 11.91
CA GLN A 389 14.93 -29.23 11.13
C GLN A 389 16.32 -29.26 11.75
N TRP A 390 16.46 -28.86 13.03
CA TRP A 390 17.77 -28.68 13.64
C TRP A 390 18.61 -29.96 13.67
N ASN A 391 17.98 -31.10 13.96
CA ASN A 391 18.64 -32.41 13.96
C ASN A 391 19.17 -32.77 12.57
N ILE A 392 18.37 -32.55 11.52
CA ILE A 392 18.76 -32.78 10.12
C ILE A 392 19.91 -31.84 9.72
N ILE A 393 19.84 -30.56 10.11
CA ILE A 393 20.91 -29.58 9.88
C ILE A 393 22.21 -30.05 10.53
N LYS A 394 22.16 -30.49 11.78
CA LYS A 394 23.33 -31.04 12.47
C LYS A 394 23.88 -32.26 11.76
N GLU A 395 23.04 -33.25 11.46
CA GLU A 395 23.47 -34.47 10.78
C GLU A 395 24.10 -34.16 9.42
N TYR A 396 23.46 -33.30 8.64
CA TYR A 396 23.95 -32.92 7.31
C TYR A 396 25.33 -32.25 7.37
N PHE A 397 25.53 -31.25 8.23
CA PHE A 397 26.77 -30.48 8.27
C PHE A 397 27.88 -31.16 9.10
N LEU A 398 27.54 -31.93 10.13
CA LEU A 398 28.53 -32.53 11.04
C LEU A 398 28.90 -33.97 10.68
N THR A 399 27.99 -34.72 10.06
CA THR A 399 28.18 -36.14 9.76
C THR A 399 28.20 -36.40 8.25
N TYR A 400 27.10 -36.12 7.55
CA TYR A 400 26.91 -36.50 6.15
C TYR A 400 27.91 -35.79 5.22
N LEU A 401 27.97 -34.46 5.23
CA LEU A 401 28.84 -33.69 4.34
C LEU A 401 30.33 -34.09 4.44
N PRO A 402 30.92 -34.19 5.65
CA PRO A 402 32.30 -34.66 5.80
C PRO A 402 32.58 -36.05 5.21
N THR A 403 31.58 -36.94 5.17
CA THR A 403 31.75 -38.29 4.60
C THR A 403 31.80 -38.27 3.07
N ILE A 404 31.06 -37.38 2.42
CA ILE A 404 30.96 -37.30 0.96
C ILE A 404 31.94 -36.29 0.34
N ASP A 405 32.39 -35.28 1.09
CA ASP A 405 33.37 -34.29 0.66
C ASP A 405 34.49 -34.13 1.70
N LYS A 406 35.60 -34.85 1.48
CA LYS A 406 36.78 -34.82 2.36
C LYS A 406 37.51 -33.46 2.38
N LYS A 407 37.21 -32.55 1.44
CA LYS A 407 37.83 -31.21 1.36
C LYS A 407 36.91 -30.11 1.90
N ILE A 408 35.74 -30.46 2.44
CA ILE A 408 34.74 -29.48 2.88
C ILE A 408 35.25 -28.50 3.93
N GLU A 409 36.23 -28.91 4.76
CA GLU A 409 36.84 -28.09 5.81
C GLU A 409 37.59 -26.86 5.26
N SER A 410 37.94 -26.82 3.96
CA SER A 410 38.52 -25.61 3.34
C SER A 410 37.47 -24.59 2.88
N ASN A 411 36.18 -24.88 3.04
CA ASN A 411 35.10 -23.98 2.64
C ASN A 411 34.69 -23.06 3.79
N ASP A 412 35.00 -21.76 3.68
CA ASP A 412 34.72 -20.78 4.74
C ASP A 412 33.26 -20.74 5.19
N LYS A 413 32.31 -20.90 4.25
CA LYS A 413 30.88 -20.90 4.58
C LYS A 413 30.50 -22.14 5.39
N TYR A 414 31.04 -23.30 5.02
CA TYR A 414 30.88 -24.53 5.79
C TYR A 414 31.43 -24.36 7.20
N VAL A 415 32.66 -23.86 7.34
CA VAL A 415 33.30 -23.66 8.66
C VAL A 415 32.49 -22.71 9.54
N ARG A 416 31.97 -21.61 8.98
CA ARG A 416 31.07 -20.70 9.72
C ARG A 416 29.79 -21.39 10.17
N ILE A 417 29.13 -22.15 9.30
CA ILE A 417 27.91 -22.90 9.65
C ILE A 417 28.23 -23.95 10.72
N LYS A 418 29.30 -24.72 10.53
CA LYS A 418 29.78 -25.75 11.48
C LYS A 418 30.01 -25.16 12.87
N ASN A 419 30.76 -24.07 12.96
CA ASN A 419 31.01 -23.39 14.24
C ASN A 419 29.71 -22.93 14.91
N PHE A 420 28.79 -22.36 14.11
CA PHE A 420 27.49 -21.90 14.56
C PHE A 420 26.62 -23.04 15.12
N ILE A 421 26.54 -24.20 14.43
CA ILE A 421 25.73 -25.34 14.89
C ILE A 421 26.36 -26.14 16.04
N THR A 422 27.69 -26.03 16.21
CA THR A 422 28.40 -26.65 17.35
C THR A 422 28.36 -25.81 18.63
N ASP A 423 28.09 -24.51 18.53
CA ASP A 423 27.91 -23.65 19.70
C ASP A 423 26.66 -24.08 20.49
N LYS A 424 26.88 -24.48 21.74
CA LYS A 424 25.83 -24.97 22.66
C LYS A 424 24.75 -23.92 22.95
N SER A 425 25.08 -22.64 22.81
CA SER A 425 24.15 -21.54 23.06
C SER A 425 23.26 -21.20 21.85
N THR A 426 23.54 -21.75 20.66
CA THR A 426 22.84 -21.38 19.42
C THR A 426 21.33 -21.65 19.48
N LEU A 427 20.92 -22.82 19.96
CA LEU A 427 19.49 -23.11 20.12
C LEU A 427 18.83 -22.19 21.14
N ALA A 428 19.51 -21.86 22.24
CA ALA A 428 19.00 -20.88 23.20
C ALA A 428 18.79 -19.50 22.55
N LYS A 429 19.74 -19.04 21.74
CA LYS A 429 19.64 -17.76 20.98
C LYS A 429 18.43 -17.78 20.04
N PHE A 430 18.23 -18.86 19.29
CA PHE A 430 17.08 -19.01 18.39
C PHE A 430 15.74 -19.09 19.12
N HIS A 431 15.66 -19.85 20.22
CA HIS A 431 14.45 -19.91 21.03
C HIS A 431 14.13 -18.56 21.67
N PHE A 432 15.14 -17.77 22.07
CA PHE A 432 14.91 -16.41 22.56
C PHE A 432 14.36 -15.49 21.46
N ILE A 433 14.94 -15.50 20.26
CA ILE A 433 14.44 -14.74 19.11
C ILE A 433 12.99 -15.13 18.79
N PHE A 434 12.71 -16.43 18.79
CA PHE A 434 11.38 -16.96 18.51
C PHE A 434 10.38 -16.59 19.60
N PHE A 435 10.79 -16.62 20.87
CA PHE A 435 10.01 -16.14 22.00
C PHE A 435 9.62 -14.67 21.79
N LEU A 436 10.59 -13.76 21.57
CA LEU A 436 10.28 -12.34 21.33
C LEU A 436 9.32 -12.16 20.15
N TYR A 437 9.56 -12.88 19.05
CA TYR A 437 8.67 -12.85 17.90
C TYR A 437 7.24 -13.24 18.31
N GLN A 438 7.05 -14.37 18.99
CA GLN A 438 5.73 -14.87 19.34
C GLN A 438 4.99 -14.02 20.37
N THR A 439 5.70 -13.54 21.41
CA THR A 439 5.07 -12.92 22.58
C THR A 439 5.00 -11.40 22.52
N ILE A 440 5.86 -10.75 21.70
CA ILE A 440 5.98 -9.29 21.67
C ILE A 440 5.75 -8.67 20.30
N PHE A 441 6.09 -9.34 19.19
CA PHE A 441 6.13 -8.67 17.88
C PHE A 441 5.21 -9.25 16.79
N LYS A 442 4.76 -10.50 16.92
CA LYS A 442 3.92 -11.17 15.90
C LYS A 442 2.59 -10.45 15.74
N ARG A 443 1.96 -10.06 16.84
CA ARG A 443 0.66 -9.36 16.83
C ARG A 443 0.78 -8.00 16.13
N GLU A 444 1.82 -7.25 16.44
CA GLU A 444 2.12 -5.90 15.97
C GLU A 444 2.47 -5.92 14.48
N LEU A 445 3.24 -6.93 14.04
CA LEU A 445 3.54 -7.16 12.63
C LEU A 445 2.25 -7.39 11.84
N VAL A 446 1.40 -8.32 12.29
CA VAL A 446 0.14 -8.64 11.61
C VAL A 446 -0.80 -7.43 11.62
N TRP A 447 -0.92 -6.76 12.76
CA TRP A 447 -1.80 -5.61 12.94
C TRP A 447 -1.40 -4.41 12.05
N LEU A 448 -0.13 -4.02 12.01
CA LEU A 448 0.38 -2.91 11.17
C LEU A 448 0.31 -3.19 9.66
N GLN A 449 0.11 -4.46 9.26
CA GLN A 449 0.00 -4.88 7.87
C GLN A 449 -1.45 -4.94 7.36
N GLN A 450 -2.45 -4.73 8.22
CA GLN A 450 -3.86 -4.79 7.80
C GLN A 450 -4.21 -3.65 6.82
N GLU A 451 -5.21 -3.89 5.97
CA GLU A 451 -5.69 -2.89 4.98
C GLU A 451 -6.68 -1.89 5.59
N GLN A 452 -7.41 -2.32 6.62
CA GLN A 452 -8.45 -1.52 7.26
C GLN A 452 -7.89 -0.27 7.96
N PRO A 453 -8.71 0.77 8.17
CA PRO A 453 -8.28 1.97 8.89
C PRO A 453 -8.02 1.68 10.38
N LEU A 454 -6.76 1.80 10.81
CA LEU A 454 -6.33 1.50 12.19
C LEU A 454 -5.67 2.69 12.91
N VAL A 455 -5.70 3.88 12.33
CA VAL A 455 -5.02 5.06 12.89
C VAL A 455 -5.50 5.42 14.31
N HIS A 456 -6.77 5.11 14.62
CA HIS A 456 -7.40 5.31 15.92
C HIS A 456 -6.88 4.38 17.02
N LEU A 457 -6.20 3.27 16.68
CA LEU A 457 -5.56 2.36 17.64
C LEU A 457 -4.06 2.61 17.76
N LEU A 458 -3.47 3.38 16.84
CA LEU A 458 -2.02 3.42 16.66
C LEU A 458 -1.26 3.91 17.89
N TYR A 459 -1.76 4.94 18.56
CA TYR A 459 -1.12 5.45 19.78
C TYR A 459 -1.11 4.37 20.87
N GLY A 460 -2.27 3.80 21.20
CA GLY A 460 -2.42 2.77 22.21
C GLY A 460 -1.57 1.54 21.94
N GLU A 461 -1.57 1.02 20.70
CA GLU A 461 -0.75 -0.13 20.33
C GLU A 461 0.75 0.14 20.40
N CYS A 462 1.20 1.36 20.08
CA CYS A 462 2.61 1.73 20.27
C CYS A 462 2.99 1.77 21.75
N CYS A 463 2.09 2.24 22.62
CA CYS A 463 2.30 2.25 24.07
C CYS A 463 2.34 0.83 24.63
N ASN A 464 1.39 -0.03 24.22
CA ASN A 464 1.31 -1.43 24.62
C ASN A 464 2.55 -2.21 24.21
N LEU A 465 3.04 -2.03 22.98
CA LEU A 465 4.29 -2.64 22.54
C LEU A 465 5.47 -2.24 23.43
N LEU A 466 5.63 -0.94 23.69
CA LEU A 466 6.73 -0.46 24.52
C LEU A 466 6.64 -0.98 25.95
N LEU A 467 5.44 -0.95 26.54
CA LEU A 467 5.18 -1.49 27.86
C LEU A 467 5.48 -2.99 27.93
N ASN A 468 5.09 -3.78 26.93
CA ASN A 468 5.35 -5.22 26.88
C ASN A 468 6.86 -5.53 26.82
N ILE A 469 7.61 -4.76 26.01
CA ILE A 469 9.08 -4.85 25.99
C ILE A 469 9.65 -4.53 27.38
N MET A 470 9.23 -3.42 28.01
CA MET A 470 9.72 -3.01 29.33
C MET A 470 9.37 -4.04 30.42
N LEU A 471 8.13 -4.55 30.45
CA LEU A 471 7.69 -5.58 31.40
C LEU A 471 8.53 -6.86 31.31
N SER A 472 9.18 -7.12 30.18
CA SER A 472 10.04 -8.29 30.03
C SER A 472 11.35 -8.20 30.83
N PHE A 473 11.85 -7.00 31.16
CA PHE A 473 13.17 -6.86 31.80
C PHE A 473 13.30 -5.72 32.83
N VAL A 474 12.38 -4.77 32.89
CA VAL A 474 12.31 -3.68 33.88
C VAL A 474 11.44 -4.13 35.05
N LYS A 475 11.80 -3.74 36.28
CA LYS A 475 11.03 -4.07 37.47
C LYS A 475 9.63 -3.44 37.45
N GLU A 476 8.64 -4.20 37.86
CA GLU A 476 7.21 -3.85 37.78
C GLU A 476 6.87 -2.60 38.58
N GLU A 477 7.51 -2.35 39.73
CA GLU A 477 7.28 -1.16 40.54
C GLU A 477 7.60 0.16 39.82
N LEU A 478 8.46 0.14 38.79
CA LEU A 478 8.81 1.32 38.00
C LEU A 478 7.82 1.59 36.86
N LEU A 479 7.03 0.57 36.49
CA LEU A 479 6.06 0.62 35.40
C LEU A 479 4.62 0.76 35.91
N LYS A 480 4.41 0.52 37.21
CA LYS A 480 3.12 0.69 37.86
C LYS A 480 2.56 2.10 37.60
N ASP A 481 1.30 2.16 37.18
CA ASP A 481 0.56 3.40 36.90
C ASP A 481 1.18 4.28 35.79
N LYS A 482 2.10 3.74 34.97
CA LYS A 482 2.69 4.45 33.82
C LYS A 482 1.93 4.10 32.54
N GLU A 483 1.44 5.12 31.85
CA GLU A 483 0.75 4.96 30.58
C GLU A 483 1.24 5.97 29.55
N GLY A 484 1.00 5.70 28.27
CA GLY A 484 1.24 6.68 27.21
C GLY A 484 2.68 7.24 27.20
N SER A 485 2.78 8.57 27.26
CA SER A 485 4.05 9.29 27.30
C SER A 485 4.85 9.09 28.59
N ASP A 486 4.24 8.62 29.69
CA ASP A 486 4.93 8.44 30.96
C ASP A 486 5.99 7.33 30.89
N LEU A 487 5.79 6.37 29.97
CA LEU A 487 6.75 5.31 29.67
C LEU A 487 8.11 5.88 29.21
N LEU A 488 8.13 7.09 28.62
CA LEU A 488 9.36 7.73 28.14
C LEU A 488 10.30 8.17 29.28
N SER A 489 9.79 8.24 30.51
CA SER A 489 10.54 8.64 31.71
C SER A 489 11.16 7.47 32.48
N VAL A 490 10.85 6.23 32.09
CA VAL A 490 11.31 5.02 32.80
C VAL A 490 12.81 4.86 32.60
N PRO A 491 13.62 4.75 33.67
CA PRO A 491 15.08 4.64 33.57
C PRO A 491 15.51 3.20 33.28
N PHE A 492 15.13 2.67 32.12
CA PHE A 492 15.28 1.26 31.76
C PHE A 492 16.74 0.85 31.53
N GLU A 493 17.64 1.79 31.22
CA GLU A 493 19.06 1.51 31.01
C GLU A 493 19.82 1.21 32.30
N LEU A 494 19.28 1.62 33.46
CA LEU A 494 19.97 1.44 34.73
C LEU A 494 19.84 0.00 35.22
N GLN A 495 20.96 -0.65 35.54
CA GLN A 495 20.98 -2.04 36.00
C GLN A 495 20.11 -2.28 37.25
N ASN A 496 20.02 -1.30 38.16
CA ASN A 496 19.17 -1.37 39.36
C ASN A 496 17.67 -1.26 39.06
N SER A 497 17.28 -0.73 37.90
CA SER A 497 15.90 -0.70 37.40
C SER A 497 15.48 -2.01 36.75
N GLN A 498 16.43 -2.89 36.43
CA GLN A 498 16.18 -4.13 35.71
C GLN A 498 15.93 -5.30 36.66
N LYS A 499 15.15 -6.26 36.18
CA LYS A 499 14.94 -7.55 36.83
C LYS A 499 16.26 -8.31 36.94
N ASN A 500 16.37 -9.21 37.92
CA ASN A 500 17.50 -10.13 38.03
C ASN A 500 17.42 -11.24 36.94
N ASN A 501 18.43 -12.10 36.83
CA ASN A 501 18.48 -13.17 35.81
C ASN A 501 17.36 -14.22 35.95
N VAL A 502 16.80 -14.37 37.15
CA VAL A 502 15.68 -15.29 37.40
C VAL A 502 14.39 -14.71 36.83
N ASN A 503 14.17 -13.40 37.04
CA ASN A 503 12.89 -12.75 36.75
C ASN A 503 12.82 -12.07 35.38
N ILE A 504 13.95 -11.86 34.68
CA ILE A 504 13.94 -11.38 33.29
C ILE A 504 13.25 -12.42 32.40
N ASP A 505 12.29 -11.99 31.58
CA ASP A 505 11.55 -12.90 30.72
C ASP A 505 12.34 -13.22 29.44
N ILE A 506 12.53 -14.50 29.18
CA ILE A 506 13.26 -15.03 28.01
C ILE A 506 12.57 -16.24 27.40
N GLY A 507 11.41 -16.65 27.95
CA GLY A 507 10.70 -17.89 27.59
C GLY A 507 11.28 -19.17 28.21
N GLU A 508 10.41 -20.13 28.52
CA GLU A 508 10.78 -21.38 29.21
C GLU A 508 11.66 -22.30 28.37
N THR A 509 11.42 -22.36 27.05
CA THR A 509 12.26 -23.15 26.15
C THR A 509 13.70 -22.63 26.14
N THR A 510 13.88 -21.31 26.09
CA THR A 510 15.21 -20.68 26.22
C THR A 510 15.86 -21.05 27.55
N ARG A 511 15.10 -20.96 28.67
CA ARG A 511 15.60 -21.36 30.00
C ARG A 511 16.08 -22.80 30.03
N THR A 512 15.39 -23.70 29.34
CA THR A 512 15.77 -25.11 29.24
C THR A 512 17.12 -25.26 28.53
N TYR A 513 17.32 -24.63 27.38
CA TYR A 513 18.59 -24.74 26.64
C TYR A 513 19.79 -24.08 27.33
N ILE A 514 19.57 -23.02 28.12
CA ILE A 514 20.67 -22.40 28.86
C ILE A 514 21.08 -23.18 30.10
N LYS A 515 20.31 -24.18 30.58
CA LYS A 515 20.66 -24.96 31.79
C LYS A 515 22.02 -25.65 31.65
N ASP A 516 22.34 -26.11 30.45
CA ASP A 516 23.57 -26.87 30.15
C ASP A 516 24.79 -25.98 29.89
N LEU A 517 24.61 -24.66 29.88
CA LEU A 517 25.70 -23.70 29.77
C LEU A 517 26.45 -23.53 31.10
N SER A 518 27.75 -23.25 31.00
CA SER A 518 28.58 -22.87 32.15
C SER A 518 28.10 -21.56 32.78
N VAL A 519 28.58 -21.29 34.01
CA VAL A 519 28.20 -20.08 34.76
C VAL A 519 28.62 -18.80 34.01
N SER A 520 29.80 -18.79 33.38
CA SER A 520 30.28 -17.65 32.59
C SER A 520 29.46 -17.47 31.31
N GLU A 521 29.15 -18.55 30.59
CA GLU A 521 28.30 -18.51 29.39
C GLU A 521 26.89 -17.99 29.71
N LYS A 522 26.28 -18.46 30.80
CA LYS A 522 24.99 -17.95 31.29
C LYS A 522 25.05 -16.45 31.59
N THR A 523 26.12 -16.02 32.24
CA THR A 523 26.31 -14.61 32.60
C THR A 523 26.38 -13.73 31.34
N ASN A 524 27.21 -14.12 30.37
CA ASN A 524 27.33 -13.42 29.10
C ASN A 524 25.99 -13.42 28.32
N PHE A 525 25.30 -14.56 28.29
CA PHE A 525 23.99 -14.66 27.65
C PHE A 525 23.00 -13.67 28.26
N PHE A 526 22.89 -13.58 29.59
CA PHE A 526 21.98 -12.62 30.24
C PHE A 526 22.39 -11.14 30.07
N GLN A 527 23.68 -10.86 29.87
CA GLN A 527 24.15 -9.52 29.50
C GLN A 527 23.70 -9.17 28.08
N ASP A 528 23.88 -10.08 27.13
CA ASP A 528 23.40 -9.92 25.75
C ASP A 528 21.88 -9.70 25.71
N ILE A 529 21.10 -10.50 26.46
CA ILE A 529 19.65 -10.35 26.57
C ILE A 529 19.24 -8.95 27.06
N ARG A 530 19.91 -8.42 28.10
CA ARG A 530 19.65 -7.06 28.59
C ARG A 530 19.98 -6.02 27.55
N GLN A 531 21.10 -6.19 26.87
CA GLN A 531 21.50 -5.29 25.79
C GLN A 531 20.46 -5.30 24.66
N VAL A 532 19.94 -6.48 24.27
CA VAL A 532 18.87 -6.63 23.28
C VAL A 532 17.63 -5.84 23.71
N TYR A 533 17.12 -6.09 24.92
CA TYR A 533 15.93 -5.41 25.44
C TYR A 533 16.12 -3.89 25.57
N CYS A 534 17.24 -3.43 26.14
CA CYS A 534 17.54 -2.00 26.25
C CYS A 534 17.57 -1.33 24.88
N THR A 535 18.27 -1.96 23.92
CA THR A 535 18.37 -1.44 22.55
C THR A 535 17.00 -1.41 21.87
N MET A 536 16.16 -2.44 22.06
CA MET A 536 14.80 -2.43 21.52
C MET A 536 13.91 -1.35 22.15
N THR A 537 14.13 -1.06 23.44
CA THR A 537 13.39 -0.03 24.20
C THR A 537 13.74 1.40 23.76
N GLU A 538 14.80 1.61 22.97
CA GLU A 538 15.05 2.89 22.27
C GLU A 538 13.95 3.28 21.28
N LEU A 539 12.95 2.41 21.06
CA LEU A 539 11.67 2.77 20.45
C LEU A 539 11.03 4.01 21.09
N THR A 540 11.31 4.30 22.37
CA THR A 540 10.99 5.57 23.05
C THR A 540 11.37 6.82 22.24
N LYS A 541 12.46 6.75 21.46
CA LYS A 541 12.97 7.87 20.65
C LYS A 541 12.25 8.04 19.31
N SER A 542 11.54 7.02 18.83
CA SER A 542 11.05 6.94 17.45
C SER A 542 9.54 6.68 17.31
N LEU A 543 8.92 6.01 18.29
CA LEU A 543 7.48 5.82 18.32
C LEU A 543 6.76 7.13 18.67
N PRO A 544 5.52 7.36 18.20
CA PRO A 544 4.85 8.63 18.32
C PRO A 544 4.14 8.83 19.68
N LEU A 545 4.78 8.42 20.79
CA LEU A 545 4.20 8.53 22.15
C LEU A 545 4.05 9.98 22.63
N LYS A 546 4.73 10.94 21.98
CA LYS A 546 4.57 12.39 22.23
C LYS A 546 3.54 13.04 21.31
N ASN A 547 2.88 12.26 20.45
CA ASN A 547 1.96 12.81 19.45
C ASN A 547 0.54 12.94 20.03
N ASP A 548 0.20 14.14 20.50
CA ASP A 548 -1.11 14.43 21.07
C ASP A 548 -2.26 14.19 20.08
N PHE A 549 -2.06 14.47 18.80
CA PHE A 549 -3.06 14.24 17.77
C PHE A 549 -3.43 12.76 17.66
N LEU A 550 -2.43 11.86 17.63
CA LEU A 550 -2.66 10.41 17.67
C LEU A 550 -3.28 9.96 18.98
N ARG A 551 -2.89 10.55 20.12
CA ARG A 551 -3.51 10.23 21.42
C ARG A 551 -5.00 10.54 21.41
N HIS A 552 -5.40 11.70 20.88
CA HIS A 552 -6.80 12.12 20.80
C HIS A 552 -7.61 11.33 19.75
N LEU A 553 -6.99 10.79 18.71
CA LEU A 553 -7.66 9.93 17.72
C LEU A 553 -8.29 8.66 18.31
N GLN A 554 -7.84 8.23 19.49
CA GLN A 554 -8.41 7.07 20.19
C GLN A 554 -9.89 7.26 20.54
N CYS A 555 -10.38 8.49 20.64
CA CYS A 555 -11.80 8.78 20.89
C CYS A 555 -12.72 8.29 19.77
N LEU A 556 -12.18 7.94 18.61
CA LEU A 556 -12.95 7.36 17.51
C LEU A 556 -13.34 5.89 17.76
N GLN A 557 -12.74 5.24 18.75
CA GLN A 557 -13.14 3.88 19.15
C GLN A 557 -14.59 3.88 19.66
N PRO A 558 -15.41 2.87 19.30
CA PRO A 558 -16.79 2.75 19.76
C PRO A 558 -16.93 2.77 21.29
N LEU A 559 -15.99 2.12 21.99
CA LEU A 559 -15.99 2.03 23.45
C LEU A 559 -15.53 3.33 24.12
N ALA A 560 -14.59 4.05 23.51
CA ALA A 560 -14.09 5.33 24.02
C ALA A 560 -15.16 6.44 23.98
N ARG A 561 -16.24 6.25 23.21
CA ARG A 561 -17.38 7.18 23.15
C ARG A 561 -17.91 7.58 24.53
N LYS A 562 -18.03 6.62 25.45
CA LYS A 562 -18.60 6.86 26.79
C LYS A 562 -17.64 7.57 27.74
N GLU A 563 -16.36 7.67 27.40
CA GLU A 563 -15.38 8.36 28.22
C GLU A 563 -15.67 9.86 28.25
N GLU A 564 -15.50 10.47 29.44
CA GLU A 564 -15.68 11.91 29.64
C GLU A 564 -14.72 12.73 28.74
N SER A 565 -13.51 12.21 28.54
CA SER A 565 -12.45 12.80 27.72
C SER A 565 -12.74 12.79 26.21
N SER A 566 -13.71 12.00 25.74
CA SER A 566 -13.96 11.78 24.31
C SER A 566 -14.36 13.06 23.58
N ARG A 567 -15.21 13.88 24.21
CA ARG A 567 -15.63 15.17 23.68
C ARG A 567 -14.46 16.15 23.59
N THR A 568 -13.64 16.22 24.63
CA THR A 568 -12.43 17.05 24.62
C THR A 568 -11.49 16.63 23.50
N SER A 569 -11.37 15.33 23.26
CA SER A 569 -10.54 14.77 22.19
C SER A 569 -11.04 15.11 20.80
N ILE A 570 -12.33 14.94 20.50
CA ILE A 570 -12.84 15.32 19.17
C ILE A 570 -12.74 16.83 18.94
N MET A 571 -12.93 17.64 19.98
CA MET A 571 -12.78 19.09 19.90
C MET A 571 -11.32 19.51 19.69
N TYR A 572 -10.36 18.76 20.24
CA TYR A 572 -8.95 18.94 19.93
C TYR A 572 -8.70 18.66 18.45
N LEU A 573 -9.16 17.50 17.95
CA LEU A 573 -8.95 17.09 16.56
C LEU A 573 -9.56 18.07 15.57
N SER A 574 -10.78 18.56 15.81
CA SER A 574 -11.47 19.51 14.93
C SER A 574 -10.72 20.84 14.79
N ARG A 575 -10.09 21.32 15.87
CA ARG A 575 -9.25 22.53 15.87
C ARG A 575 -7.90 22.33 15.17
N HIS A 576 -7.41 21.10 15.07
CA HIS A 576 -6.16 20.77 14.40
C HIS A 576 -6.34 20.44 12.90
N VAL A 577 -7.54 20.64 12.36
CA VAL A 577 -7.83 20.58 10.92
C VAL A 577 -8.60 21.82 10.42
N PRO A 578 -8.11 23.05 10.65
CA PRO A 578 -8.83 24.29 10.33
C PRO A 578 -9.00 24.53 8.82
N HIS A 579 -8.30 23.78 7.98
CA HIS A 579 -8.51 23.77 6.53
C HIS A 579 -9.76 22.97 6.12
N LEU A 580 -10.26 22.10 7.00
CA LEU A 580 -11.45 21.29 6.78
C LEU A 580 -12.70 21.96 7.37
N LEU A 581 -12.58 22.55 8.56
CA LEU A 581 -13.71 23.05 9.35
C LEU A 581 -13.59 24.55 9.66
N THR A 582 -14.70 25.28 9.52
CA THR A 582 -14.83 26.64 10.09
C THR A 582 -14.99 26.60 11.61
N ASN A 583 -14.84 27.75 12.29
CA ASN A 583 -15.09 27.82 13.74
C ASN A 583 -16.52 27.42 14.11
N GLU A 584 -17.50 27.84 13.31
CA GLU A 584 -18.91 27.45 13.48
C GLU A 584 -19.09 25.93 13.30
N GLU A 585 -18.40 25.33 12.33
CA GLU A 585 -18.39 23.88 12.14
C GLU A 585 -17.73 23.17 13.34
N VAL A 586 -16.66 23.73 13.92
CA VAL A 586 -16.04 23.19 15.15
C VAL A 586 -17.03 23.19 16.32
N ASP A 587 -17.80 24.26 16.51
CA ASP A 587 -18.85 24.30 17.55
C ASP A 587 -19.95 23.27 17.30
N ARG A 588 -20.35 23.10 16.03
CA ARG A 588 -21.31 22.05 15.62
C ARG A 588 -20.78 20.65 15.88
N VAL A 589 -19.51 20.35 15.62
CA VAL A 589 -18.88 19.07 16.00
C VAL A 589 -19.06 18.81 17.50
N GLY A 590 -18.82 19.83 18.32
CA GLY A 590 -18.99 19.73 19.77
C GLY A 590 -20.43 19.48 20.23
N ALA A 591 -21.42 19.93 19.46
CA ALA A 591 -22.83 19.68 19.70
C ALA A 591 -23.27 18.29 19.21
N GLU A 592 -22.91 17.93 17.98
CA GLU A 592 -23.16 16.62 17.38
C GLU A 592 -22.52 15.49 18.22
N TRP A 593 -21.29 15.69 18.73
CA TRP A 593 -20.64 14.70 19.58
C TRP A 593 -21.35 14.47 20.92
N ARG A 594 -21.97 15.52 21.52
CA ARG A 594 -22.76 15.33 22.75
C ARG A 594 -23.94 14.41 22.52
N VAL A 595 -24.63 14.58 21.39
CA VAL A 595 -25.74 13.71 21.01
C VAL A 595 -25.25 12.29 20.75
N TYR A 596 -24.15 12.14 20.01
CA TYR A 596 -23.50 10.84 19.79
C TYR A 596 -23.06 10.15 21.09
N GLN A 597 -22.52 10.89 22.05
CA GLN A 597 -22.07 10.37 23.34
C GLN A 597 -23.23 9.80 24.18
N MET A 598 -24.44 10.35 24.01
CA MET A 598 -25.65 9.89 24.70
C MET A 598 -26.44 8.82 23.92
N ALA A 599 -26.11 8.59 22.65
CA ALA A 599 -26.85 7.66 21.80
C ALA A 599 -26.76 6.21 22.30
N GLU A 600 -27.84 5.46 22.13
CA GLU A 600 -27.82 4.00 22.29
C GLU A 600 -27.31 3.38 21.00
N ILE A 601 -26.13 2.77 21.06
CA ILE A 601 -25.48 2.18 19.89
C ILE A 601 -25.50 0.67 20.05
N PRO A 602 -26.18 -0.07 19.15
CA PRO A 602 -26.24 -1.53 19.23
C PRO A 602 -24.85 -2.17 19.14
N GLU A 603 -24.62 -3.25 19.91
CA GLU A 603 -23.30 -3.89 19.95
C GLU A 603 -22.90 -4.48 18.60
N GLU A 604 -23.86 -4.96 17.81
CA GLU A 604 -23.64 -5.53 16.48
C GLU A 604 -23.11 -4.51 15.45
N TRP A 605 -23.15 -3.22 15.76
CA TRP A 605 -22.56 -2.19 14.90
C TRP A 605 -21.04 -2.14 15.00
N PHE A 606 -20.45 -2.65 16.10
CA PHE A 606 -19.01 -2.63 16.31
C PHE A 606 -18.40 -3.96 16.73
N ARG A 607 -19.19 -4.92 17.23
CA ARG A 607 -18.76 -6.30 17.51
C ARG A 607 -19.29 -7.23 16.43
N LYS A 608 -18.42 -8.11 15.95
CA LYS A 608 -18.80 -9.20 15.07
C LYS A 608 -19.25 -10.36 15.95
N ILE A 609 -20.53 -10.67 15.90
CA ILE A 609 -21.11 -11.82 16.62
C ILE A 609 -20.64 -13.08 15.90
N THR A 610 -19.47 -13.59 16.31
CA THR A 610 -18.98 -14.89 15.86
C THR A 610 -18.76 -15.73 17.11
N VAL A 611 -19.46 -16.86 17.22
CA VAL A 611 -19.16 -17.88 18.23
C VAL A 611 -17.88 -18.57 17.77
N SER A 612 -16.73 -17.96 18.02
CA SER A 612 -15.46 -18.67 17.93
C SER A 612 -15.29 -19.50 19.20
N SER A 613 -14.68 -20.68 19.09
CA SER A 613 -14.39 -21.59 20.21
C SER A 613 -13.52 -20.98 21.30
N ASP A 614 -12.90 -19.82 21.03
CA ASP A 614 -11.78 -19.27 21.78
C ASP A 614 -12.13 -17.97 22.55
N ASN A 615 -13.41 -17.60 22.65
CA ASN A 615 -13.89 -16.36 23.29
C ASN A 615 -13.24 -15.06 22.73
N ILE A 616 -12.77 -15.07 21.48
CA ILE A 616 -12.14 -13.90 20.87
C ILE A 616 -13.22 -12.92 20.41
N ILE A 617 -13.20 -11.69 20.95
CA ILE A 617 -14.06 -10.60 20.49
C ILE A 617 -13.47 -10.04 19.19
N GLU A 618 -14.14 -10.30 18.08
CA GLU A 618 -13.83 -9.66 16.80
C GLU A 618 -14.62 -8.35 16.66
N TYR A 619 -13.94 -7.27 16.27
CA TYR A 619 -14.58 -5.98 15.99
C TYR A 619 -14.82 -5.81 14.48
N LEU A 620 -15.90 -5.12 14.12
CA LEU A 620 -16.11 -4.69 12.75
C LEU A 620 -15.09 -3.61 12.35
N PRO A 621 -14.74 -3.49 11.06
CA PRO A 621 -13.90 -2.40 10.58
C PRO A 621 -14.45 -1.04 11.01
N ILE A 622 -13.57 -0.17 11.49
CA ILE A 622 -13.98 1.10 12.13
C ILE A 622 -14.77 2.01 11.18
N ASP A 623 -14.49 1.97 9.88
CA ASP A 623 -15.22 2.74 8.88
C ASP A 623 -16.63 2.20 8.63
N LYS A 624 -16.85 0.90 8.79
CA LYS A 624 -18.20 0.30 8.78
C LYS A 624 -19.00 0.68 10.00
N TYR A 625 -18.40 0.70 11.18
CA TYR A 625 -19.03 1.24 12.38
C TYR A 625 -19.46 2.70 12.18
N TRP A 626 -18.53 3.56 11.77
CA TRP A 626 -18.82 4.99 11.59
C TRP A 626 -19.83 5.25 10.47
N TYR A 627 -19.86 4.43 9.42
CA TYR A 627 -20.91 4.53 8.41
C TYR A 627 -22.31 4.31 8.97
N GLN A 628 -22.50 3.38 9.92
CA GLN A 628 -23.79 3.21 10.59
C GLN A 628 -24.18 4.48 11.34
N ILE A 629 -23.23 5.09 12.05
CA ILE A 629 -23.44 6.38 12.73
C ILE A 629 -23.86 7.47 11.74
N PHE A 630 -23.15 7.59 10.61
CA PHE A 630 -23.44 8.61 9.58
C PHE A 630 -24.80 8.43 8.91
N SER A 631 -25.33 7.21 8.92
CA SER A 631 -26.62 6.87 8.30
C SER A 631 -27.81 7.14 9.22
N THR A 632 -27.57 7.51 10.49
CA THR A 632 -28.65 7.86 11.42
C THR A 632 -29.29 9.20 11.04
N THR A 633 -30.61 9.28 11.25
CA THR A 633 -31.42 10.46 10.94
C THR A 633 -32.19 10.94 12.17
N THR A 634 -32.49 12.23 12.19
CA THR A 634 -33.45 12.82 13.12
C THR A 634 -34.86 12.27 12.88
N SER A 635 -35.80 12.56 13.78
CA SER A 635 -37.22 12.20 13.63
C SER A 635 -37.90 12.80 12.39
N ILE A 636 -37.32 13.86 11.82
CA ILE A 636 -37.81 14.50 10.58
C ILE A 636 -37.05 14.03 9.33
N GLY A 637 -36.23 12.98 9.44
CA GLY A 637 -35.54 12.34 8.32
C GLY A 637 -34.29 13.07 7.81
N THR A 638 -33.79 14.08 8.52
CA THR A 638 -32.53 14.76 8.17
C THR A 638 -31.32 14.04 8.79
N PRO A 639 -30.11 14.10 8.19
CA PRO A 639 -28.93 13.47 8.77
C PRO A 639 -28.66 13.96 10.20
N GLN A 640 -28.43 13.02 11.13
CA GLN A 640 -28.21 13.33 12.55
C GLN A 640 -26.86 14.02 12.79
N TYR A 641 -25.85 13.65 12.01
CA TYR A 641 -24.47 14.11 12.15
C TYR A 641 -23.94 14.58 10.80
N VAL A 642 -23.84 15.89 10.59
CA VAL A 642 -23.42 16.45 9.29
C VAL A 642 -21.93 16.79 9.33
N VAL A 643 -21.52 17.61 10.30
CA VAL A 643 -20.14 18.12 10.36
C VAL A 643 -19.20 17.05 10.94
N LEU A 644 -19.69 16.25 11.90
CA LEU A 644 -18.96 15.13 12.45
C LEU A 644 -18.65 14.08 11.38
N THR A 645 -19.60 13.79 10.49
CA THR A 645 -19.39 12.89 9.35
C THR A 645 -18.23 13.37 8.47
N LYS A 646 -18.22 14.65 8.10
CA LYS A 646 -17.13 15.26 7.32
C LYS A 646 -15.77 15.12 8.01
N LEU A 647 -15.71 15.40 9.32
CA LEU A 647 -14.49 15.29 10.12
C LEU A 647 -13.98 13.85 10.19
N VAL A 648 -14.81 12.90 10.63
CA VAL A 648 -14.40 11.52 10.88
C VAL A 648 -13.97 10.82 9.60
N LYS A 649 -14.64 11.05 8.46
CA LYS A 649 -14.21 10.54 7.16
C LYS A 649 -12.77 10.93 6.82
N CYS A 650 -12.38 12.17 7.13
CA CYS A 650 -11.01 12.65 6.95
C CYS A 650 -10.03 12.01 7.94
N LEU A 651 -10.39 11.95 9.22
CA LEU A 651 -9.53 11.36 10.26
C LEU A 651 -9.25 9.87 10.01
N LEU A 652 -10.25 9.10 9.57
CA LEU A 652 -10.07 7.68 9.21
C LEU A 652 -9.26 7.49 7.92
N SER A 653 -9.16 8.52 7.07
CA SER A 653 -8.34 8.52 5.86
C SER A 653 -6.86 8.76 6.11
N LEU A 654 -6.45 9.03 7.35
CA LEU A 654 -5.05 9.04 7.74
C LEU A 654 -4.46 7.63 7.66
N SER A 655 -3.19 7.52 7.29
CA SER A 655 -2.53 6.22 7.25
C SER A 655 -2.03 5.82 8.63
N HIS A 656 -1.97 4.53 8.93
CA HIS A 656 -1.32 3.99 10.14
C HIS A 656 0.04 3.33 9.82
N GLY A 657 0.45 3.33 8.55
CA GLY A 657 1.71 2.75 8.08
C GLY A 657 1.86 2.81 6.56
N ASN A 658 2.88 2.15 6.04
CA ASN A 658 3.20 2.10 4.61
C ASN A 658 3.05 0.69 4.01
N SER A 659 2.33 -0.21 4.69
CA SER A 659 2.09 -1.59 4.23
C SER A 659 1.37 -1.65 2.88
N ASP A 660 0.45 -0.71 2.63
CA ASP A 660 -0.28 -0.59 1.35
C ASP A 660 0.65 -0.44 0.14
N VAL A 661 1.63 0.46 0.22
CA VAL A 661 2.58 0.70 -0.89
C VAL A 661 3.53 -0.47 -1.05
N LYS A 662 4.00 -1.07 0.05
CA LYS A 662 4.84 -2.29 0.01
C LYS A 662 4.14 -3.45 -0.69
N ARG A 663 2.84 -3.64 -0.47
CA ARG A 663 2.04 -4.61 -1.23
C ARG A 663 2.01 -4.26 -2.72
N GLY A 664 1.84 -2.98 -3.04
CA GLY A 664 1.92 -2.47 -4.40
C GLY A 664 3.22 -2.83 -5.12
N PHE A 665 4.36 -2.84 -4.43
CA PHE A 665 5.64 -3.30 -5.00
C PHE A 665 5.71 -4.81 -5.20
N SER A 666 5.16 -5.61 -4.28
CA SER A 666 5.03 -7.05 -4.51
C SER A 666 4.20 -7.33 -5.76
N GLU A 667 3.12 -6.58 -5.98
CA GLU A 667 2.33 -6.66 -7.22
C GLU A 667 3.15 -6.24 -8.46
N ASN A 668 4.06 -5.27 -8.34
CA ASN A 668 4.94 -4.85 -9.44
C ASN A 668 5.93 -5.93 -9.87
N ASN A 669 6.49 -6.69 -8.93
CA ASN A 669 7.43 -7.78 -9.27
C ASN A 669 6.78 -8.82 -10.21
N HIS A 670 5.46 -8.99 -10.13
CA HIS A 670 4.72 -9.86 -11.05
C HIS A 670 4.41 -9.19 -12.41
N LEU A 671 4.38 -7.86 -12.48
CA LEU A 671 4.05 -7.09 -13.69
C LEU A 671 5.27 -6.65 -14.49
N VAL A 672 6.38 -6.38 -13.81
CA VAL A 672 7.64 -5.85 -14.33
C VAL A 672 8.73 -6.87 -14.04
N SER A 673 8.59 -8.06 -14.61
CA SER A 673 9.61 -9.12 -14.56
C SER A 673 10.86 -8.73 -15.36
N ASP A 674 11.94 -9.50 -15.23
CA ASP A 674 13.19 -9.28 -15.99
C ASP A 674 12.94 -9.25 -17.51
N ASP A 675 12.02 -10.08 -18.01
CA ASP A 675 11.57 -10.11 -19.41
C ASP A 675 10.75 -8.88 -19.85
N ARG A 676 10.36 -8.03 -18.89
CA ARG A 676 9.57 -6.81 -19.09
C ARG A 676 10.33 -5.57 -18.60
N SER A 677 11.65 -5.69 -18.41
CA SER A 677 12.54 -4.60 -17.99
C SER A 677 12.58 -3.42 -18.97
N SER A 678 12.14 -3.60 -20.22
CA SER A 678 12.07 -2.55 -21.24
C SER A 678 10.76 -1.75 -21.24
N LEU A 679 9.79 -2.05 -20.36
CA LEU A 679 8.55 -1.29 -20.28
C LEU A 679 8.82 0.17 -19.90
N ASN A 680 8.20 1.09 -20.63
CA ASN A 680 8.26 2.51 -20.30
C ASN A 680 7.26 2.86 -19.17
N GLU A 681 7.41 4.05 -18.62
CA GLU A 681 6.55 4.55 -17.52
C GLU A 681 5.06 4.53 -17.87
N VAL A 682 4.70 4.87 -19.12
CA VAL A 682 3.32 4.87 -19.61
C VAL A 682 2.70 3.46 -19.55
N SER A 683 3.46 2.44 -19.98
CA SER A 683 3.01 1.04 -19.96
C SER A 683 2.88 0.50 -18.54
N ILE A 684 3.83 0.86 -17.66
CA ILE A 684 3.79 0.46 -16.24
C ILE A 684 2.57 1.07 -15.56
N ASN A 685 2.33 2.37 -15.74
CA ASN A 685 1.13 3.02 -15.22
C ASN A 685 -0.14 2.40 -15.78
N GLY A 686 -0.19 2.11 -17.10
CA GLY A 686 -1.33 1.47 -17.74
C GLY A 686 -1.66 0.10 -17.14
N LEU A 687 -0.65 -0.77 -17.00
CA LEU A 687 -0.79 -2.11 -16.41
C LEU A 687 -1.27 -2.04 -14.96
N ARG A 688 -0.65 -1.16 -14.16
CA ARG A 688 -0.97 -1.04 -12.74
C ARG A 688 -2.33 -0.42 -12.49
N ALA A 689 -2.69 0.65 -13.21
CA ALA A 689 -4.01 1.24 -13.14
C ALA A 689 -5.09 0.24 -13.57
N THR A 690 -4.83 -0.54 -14.63
CA THR A 690 -5.73 -1.61 -15.07
C THR A 690 -5.88 -2.71 -14.01
N LYS A 691 -4.77 -3.22 -13.48
CA LYS A 691 -4.79 -4.25 -12.42
C LYS A 691 -5.51 -3.75 -11.16
N ALA A 692 -5.20 -2.53 -10.72
CA ALA A 692 -5.84 -1.90 -9.58
C ALA A 692 -7.35 -1.72 -9.82
N GLY A 693 -7.75 -1.32 -11.04
CA GLY A 693 -9.15 -1.23 -11.46
C GLY A 693 -9.87 -2.58 -11.39
N VAL A 694 -9.30 -3.63 -11.97
CA VAL A 694 -9.86 -5.00 -11.93
C VAL A 694 -9.99 -5.50 -10.50
N LYS A 695 -8.96 -5.30 -9.66
CA LYS A 695 -9.01 -5.66 -8.23
C LYS A 695 -10.13 -4.91 -7.51
N PHE A 696 -10.25 -3.62 -7.77
CA PHE A 696 -11.16 -2.73 -7.06
C PHE A 696 -12.64 -2.88 -7.48
N PHE A 697 -12.92 -2.97 -8.77
CA PHE A 697 -14.29 -3.07 -9.31
C PHE A 697 -14.75 -4.52 -9.47
N GLY A 698 -13.83 -5.44 -9.79
CA GLY A 698 -14.16 -6.83 -10.10
C GLY A 698 -13.67 -7.86 -9.08
N GLY A 699 -13.26 -7.44 -7.87
CA GLY A 699 -12.79 -8.37 -6.84
C GLY A 699 -11.58 -9.21 -7.28
N GLY A 700 -10.78 -8.71 -8.22
CA GLY A 700 -9.62 -9.44 -8.78
C GLY A 700 -9.98 -10.41 -9.91
N LYS A 701 -11.24 -10.46 -10.33
CA LYS A 701 -11.70 -11.19 -11.51
C LYS A 701 -12.04 -10.21 -12.61
N VAL A 702 -11.67 -10.54 -13.84
CA VAL A 702 -12.14 -9.82 -15.01
C VAL A 702 -13.58 -10.29 -15.26
N HIS A 703 -14.54 -9.58 -14.67
CA HIS A 703 -15.95 -9.87 -14.92
C HIS A 703 -16.32 -9.42 -16.33
N ILE A 704 -17.01 -10.32 -17.03
CA ILE A 704 -17.55 -10.09 -18.37
C ILE A 704 -18.86 -9.35 -18.23
#